data_AF-A0A1E4RW29-F1
#
_entry.id   AF-A0A1E4RW29-F1
#
_cell.length_a   1.000
_cell.length_b   1.000
_cell.length_c   1.000
_cell.angle_alpha   90.00
_cell.angle_beta   90.00
_cell.angle_gamma   90.00
#
_symmetry.space_group_name_H-M   'P 1'
#
loop_
_entity.id
_entity.type
_entity.pdbx_description
1 polymer ?
#
loop_
_entity_poly.entity_id
_entity_poly.type
_entity_poly.pdbx_seq_one_letter_code
_entity_poly.pdbx_strand_id
1 'polypeptide(L)'
;MYTDFYDVNCNHLPSRKVDFVFRPSGTNPSTSEPSSEPPSEISSETPEEIHAHLAKVFQDSQGSMTGHKRQVIMIRALQERANTLGLEDSFNDVFCTLINKVLVVKRTEPVGDRIAKLVCAFITTLQDDYDVEEEKGEGEEQDEGEEDTLSSRFIHMFITHLLRGIESKDKTVRYRVVQLLDFIMGGMREIDDELYESLLFQLDKRIHDKEPYIRIKALHCIARFQDGEEIDEATGKLIVAIQNDPSPEVRRAALLNLVKNETTTNYLLERARDTNAINRRLVYSRVVKEIGDFRTIRSSTREKLLSWGLKDRDESVQKACVKMFGQDWLATVDGDLIELLERLHISTSEVAELAMKKFFDLRRDLTSKITFPQEIWSKLTPEIAFLARSFYEHCNENTLNDVIDANYPESAELAALLTKYLQERNKIRDLSDDDEQDITFVILQLLTIAVDYDFSDEIGRRAMLQVVRSSLANDKLTDELCSAALQVLKKLSINERDFSAMVSEIITDIYDIEYKEDMSKEDESKMTYCLSIAKAMLRLLNEPLSEHMSVDSLIDLLLNPAVRSRRPHIRELGTEALGLCCLLDVNLATDQLYLFGLCLSRGEQKLRLIAIKAMFDILSVHGTKVLDAEDGVDSLSFHKLLYKTLKNDQFPELQALCAEGLCKLYLADVLTDDELFETLVLTYYNPVNAENQGLLQAFAFCLPVYCFSHQNHQQKMSSIAADAFTRLYSAHVDEMSDQETQLLSPSLILQQLTYWTDPANVVNRTEDEVASTTTHLDMAIDFLKTFDGRPSKKYRKTVLMTLSRFNIGNQVPLEKVEDLLNVIDKFKEEIEEDLDTPGKNAIRKLQTRIEAIEKDIQGRHVVSQEDKEFSVILEQDEEEDKEEAAEEEDIDEEFEKEQSRVINNEDEESSSDEEESDSDEDVGDDLVPGGRAHSSLLDSDGDLSMDE
;
A
#
# COMPACT_ATOMS: atom_id res chain seq x y z
N MET A 1 40.20 -27.10 25.29
CA MET A 1 39.93 -27.77 26.59
C MET A 1 38.47 -28.19 26.51
N TYR A 2 38.12 -29.48 26.45
CA TYR A 2 38.10 -30.46 27.57
C TYR A 2 37.26 -29.99 28.77
N THR A 3 36.15 -30.70 29.03
CA THR A 3 35.54 -31.05 30.35
C THR A 3 35.03 -29.91 31.27
N ASP A 4 33.94 -30.00 32.04
CA ASP A 4 32.93 -31.07 32.26
C ASP A 4 31.65 -30.53 32.98
N PHE A 5 30.52 -31.23 32.80
CA PHE A 5 29.35 -31.48 33.70
C PHE A 5 28.89 -30.52 34.81
N TYR A 6 27.57 -30.29 34.88
CA TYR A 6 26.58 -30.87 35.83
C TYR A 6 25.21 -30.19 35.57
N ASP A 7 24.21 -30.80 34.95
CA ASP A 7 23.33 -31.89 35.44
C ASP A 7 22.51 -31.52 36.70
N VAL A 8 21.24 -31.16 36.48
CA VAL A 8 20.20 -31.03 37.53
C VAL A 8 18.91 -31.71 37.05
N ASN A 9 18.61 -32.83 37.68
CA ASN A 9 17.37 -33.60 37.53
C ASN A 9 16.09 -32.75 37.71
N CYS A 10 15.11 -32.93 36.82
CA CYS A 10 13.69 -32.67 37.07
C CYS A 10 12.79 -33.67 36.31
N ASN A 11 12.95 -34.96 36.58
CA ASN A 11 11.93 -35.96 36.24
C ASN A 11 10.69 -35.76 37.13
N HIS A 12 9.62 -35.17 36.60
CA HIS A 12 8.20 -35.45 36.93
C HIS A 12 7.30 -34.54 36.06
N LEU A 13 7.00 -34.97 34.83
CA LEU A 13 5.91 -34.41 34.02
C LEU A 13 4.79 -35.46 33.97
N PRO A 14 3.55 -35.12 34.38
CA PRO A 14 2.42 -36.02 34.19
C PRO A 14 2.05 -36.07 32.71
N SER A 15 1.61 -37.24 32.24
CA SER A 15 1.00 -37.45 30.94
C SER A 15 -0.22 -36.53 30.76
N ARG A 16 -0.06 -35.43 30.01
CA ARG A 16 -1.17 -34.57 29.62
C ARG A 16 -1.92 -35.19 28.44
N LYS A 17 -3.13 -35.69 28.67
CA LYS A 17 -4.16 -35.72 27.62
C LYS A 17 -4.31 -34.28 27.09
N VAL A 18 -4.37 -34.11 25.78
CA VAL A 18 -4.44 -32.78 25.13
C VAL A 18 -5.91 -32.36 25.02
N ASP A 19 -6.41 -31.67 26.04
CA ASP A 19 -7.76 -31.10 26.00
C ASP A 19 -7.85 -29.93 25.00
N PHE A 20 -8.60 -30.12 23.91
CA PHE A 20 -8.91 -29.06 22.94
C PHE A 20 -9.93 -28.05 23.52
N VAL A 21 -9.45 -27.09 24.31
CA VAL A 21 -10.29 -26.05 24.91
C VAL A 21 -10.72 -24.99 23.90
N PHE A 22 -11.87 -25.20 23.25
CA PHE A 22 -12.59 -24.14 22.54
C PHE A 22 -13.21 -23.17 23.56
N ARG A 23 -12.73 -21.92 23.63
CA ARG A 23 -13.36 -20.86 24.45
C ARG A 23 -14.44 -20.11 23.65
N PRO A 24 -15.75 -20.29 23.91
CA PRO A 24 -16.76 -19.34 23.46
C PRO A 24 -16.67 -18.04 24.28
N SER A 25 -16.76 -16.89 23.62
CA SER A 25 -16.78 -15.58 24.27
C SER A 25 -18.10 -15.38 25.04
N GLY A 26 -18.04 -15.42 26.37
CA GLY A 26 -19.20 -15.24 27.23
C GLY A 26 -19.45 -13.78 27.65
N THR A 27 -20.61 -13.24 27.30
CA THR A 27 -21.31 -12.27 28.14
C THR A 27 -22.16 -13.05 29.14
N ASN A 28 -22.11 -12.70 30.43
CA ASN A 28 -22.87 -13.39 31.48
C ASN A 28 -24.34 -12.93 31.52
N PRO A 29 -25.31 -13.86 31.47
CA PRO A 29 -26.61 -13.70 32.13
C PRO A 29 -26.63 -14.50 33.44
N SER A 30 -27.33 -13.97 34.44
CA SER A 30 -27.51 -14.58 35.77
C SER A 30 -28.09 -16.00 35.71
N THR A 31 -27.53 -16.89 36.53
CA THR A 31 -28.00 -18.27 36.72
C THR A 31 -29.34 -18.33 37.46
N SER A 32 -30.32 -18.98 36.83
CA SER A 32 -31.48 -19.58 37.51
C SER A 32 -31.51 -21.06 37.16
N GLU A 33 -31.37 -21.93 38.16
CA GLU A 33 -31.40 -23.38 37.97
C GLU A 33 -32.79 -23.85 37.47
N PRO A 34 -32.86 -24.64 36.38
CA PRO A 34 -34.08 -25.36 36.03
C PRO A 34 -34.13 -26.71 36.76
N SER A 35 -35.29 -27.01 37.35
CA SER A 35 -35.59 -28.27 38.04
C SER A 35 -35.41 -29.51 37.15
N SER A 36 -34.68 -30.51 37.67
CA SER A 36 -34.49 -31.82 37.05
C SER A 36 -35.65 -32.78 37.34
N GLU A 37 -36.77 -32.63 36.62
CA GLU A 37 -37.80 -33.68 36.51
C GLU A 37 -37.88 -34.18 35.06
N PRO A 38 -37.89 -35.51 34.83
CA PRO A 38 -38.06 -36.05 33.49
C PRO A 38 -39.48 -35.74 32.96
N PRO A 39 -39.66 -35.51 31.64
CA PRO A 39 -40.99 -35.36 31.07
C PRO A 39 -41.82 -36.63 31.31
N SER A 40 -43.08 -36.43 31.70
CA SER A 40 -44.10 -37.49 31.78
C SER A 40 -44.09 -38.38 30.53
N GLU A 41 -44.16 -39.69 30.75
CA GLU A 41 -44.14 -40.78 29.76
C GLU A 41 -44.56 -40.36 28.34
N ILE A 42 -43.60 -40.35 27.40
CA ILE A 42 -43.90 -40.22 25.97
C ILE A 42 -44.47 -41.57 25.51
N SER A 43 -45.80 -41.67 25.49
CA SER A 43 -46.54 -42.83 24.97
C SER A 43 -46.51 -42.87 23.44
N SER A 44 -45.32 -43.03 22.86
CA SER A 44 -45.15 -43.32 21.43
C SER A 44 -44.95 -44.82 21.25
N GLU A 45 -46.00 -45.50 20.79
CA GLU A 45 -46.00 -46.95 20.54
C GLU A 45 -46.06 -47.29 19.05
N THR A 46 -46.34 -46.29 18.20
CA THR A 46 -46.48 -46.44 16.74
C THR A 46 -45.50 -45.56 15.95
N PRO A 47 -45.11 -45.94 14.72
CA PRO A 47 -44.31 -45.10 13.82
C PRO A 47 -44.94 -43.72 13.55
N GLU A 48 -46.27 -43.63 13.46
CA GLU A 48 -47.01 -42.38 13.26
C GLU A 48 -46.85 -41.41 14.44
N GLU A 49 -46.81 -41.92 15.68
CA GLU A 49 -46.57 -41.11 16.88
C GLU A 49 -45.12 -40.61 16.94
N ILE A 50 -44.14 -41.48 16.62
CA ILE A 50 -42.73 -41.08 16.49
C ILE A 50 -42.59 -39.94 15.47
N HIS A 51 -43.26 -40.06 14.31
CA HIS A 51 -43.30 -39.00 13.31
C HIS A 51 -43.94 -37.70 13.84
N ALA A 52 -45.09 -37.79 14.52
CA ALA A 52 -45.76 -36.61 15.07
C ALA A 52 -44.90 -35.88 16.12
N HIS A 53 -44.21 -36.63 17.00
CA HIS A 53 -43.34 -36.06 18.02
C HIS A 53 -42.07 -35.44 17.44
N LEU A 54 -41.34 -36.13 16.55
CA LEU A 54 -40.17 -35.57 15.88
C LEU A 54 -40.53 -34.34 15.04
N ALA A 55 -41.60 -34.41 14.24
CA ALA A 55 -42.04 -33.29 13.41
C ALA A 55 -42.40 -32.06 14.26
N LYS A 56 -43.02 -32.24 15.43
CA LYS A 56 -43.30 -31.15 16.38
C LYS A 56 -42.01 -30.53 16.93
N VAL A 57 -41.03 -31.34 17.35
CA VAL A 57 -39.75 -30.81 17.86
C VAL A 57 -39.01 -30.01 16.78
N PHE A 58 -38.98 -30.48 15.53
CA PHE A 58 -38.40 -29.73 14.40
C PHE A 58 -39.20 -28.45 14.09
N GLN A 59 -40.53 -28.50 14.17
CA GLN A 59 -41.41 -27.34 13.95
C GLN A 59 -41.21 -26.24 15.00
N ASP A 60 -40.99 -26.61 16.26
CA ASP A 60 -40.76 -25.67 17.37
C ASP A 60 -39.31 -25.10 17.36
N SER A 61 -38.31 -25.91 17.00
CA SER A 61 -36.88 -25.56 17.06
C SER A 61 -36.38 -24.65 15.92
N GLN A 62 -37.04 -24.64 14.76
CA GLN A 62 -36.75 -23.67 13.70
C GLN A 62 -37.14 -22.23 14.07
N GLY A 63 -38.05 -22.04 15.04
CA GLY A 63 -38.53 -20.72 15.47
C GLY A 63 -37.51 -19.97 16.34
N SER A 64 -36.90 -20.66 17.29
CA SER A 64 -35.92 -20.09 18.23
C SER A 64 -34.94 -21.14 18.75
N MET A 65 -33.72 -20.71 19.10
CA MET A 65 -32.72 -21.54 19.77
C MET A 65 -32.98 -21.75 21.27
N THR A 66 -33.83 -20.94 21.91
CA THR A 66 -34.04 -20.96 23.37
C THR A 66 -34.51 -22.33 23.89
N GLY A 67 -35.28 -23.07 23.08
CA GLY A 67 -35.79 -24.40 23.44
C GLY A 67 -34.82 -25.56 23.19
N HIS A 68 -33.67 -25.34 22.52
CA HIS A 68 -32.86 -26.43 21.95
C HIS A 68 -32.41 -27.45 22.98
N LYS A 69 -31.95 -27.05 24.18
CA LYS A 69 -31.54 -28.00 25.24
C LYS A 69 -32.67 -28.97 25.64
N ARG A 70 -33.89 -28.45 25.83
CA ARG A 70 -35.06 -29.28 26.17
C ARG A 70 -35.49 -30.16 24.99
N GLN A 71 -35.37 -29.63 23.76
CA GLN A 71 -35.72 -30.34 22.54
C GLN A 71 -34.77 -31.50 22.25
N VAL A 72 -33.45 -31.35 22.52
CA VAL A 72 -32.47 -32.44 22.46
C VAL A 72 -32.84 -33.57 23.42
N ILE A 73 -33.14 -33.26 24.69
CA ILE A 73 -33.59 -34.26 25.68
C ILE A 73 -34.85 -35.00 25.19
N MET A 74 -35.80 -34.29 24.56
CA MET A 74 -37.00 -34.92 23.99
C MET A 74 -36.71 -35.82 22.79
N ILE A 75 -35.71 -35.49 21.96
CA ILE A 75 -35.28 -36.34 20.84
C ILE A 75 -34.59 -37.60 21.37
N ARG A 76 -33.71 -37.47 22.37
CA ARG A 76 -32.98 -38.60 22.98
C ARG A 76 -33.93 -39.58 23.66
N ALA A 77 -34.83 -39.10 24.52
CA ALA A 77 -35.85 -39.94 25.17
C ALA A 77 -36.75 -40.67 24.15
N LEU A 78 -37.04 -40.05 23.00
CA LEU A 78 -37.82 -40.66 21.93
C LEU A 78 -37.01 -41.72 21.14
N GLN A 79 -35.71 -41.50 20.94
CA GLN A 79 -34.79 -42.47 20.33
C GLN A 79 -34.63 -43.72 21.20
N GLU A 80 -34.37 -43.54 22.50
CA GLU A 80 -34.29 -44.63 23.49
C GLU A 80 -35.60 -45.43 23.52
N ARG A 81 -36.75 -44.74 23.57
CA ARG A 81 -38.06 -45.38 23.53
C ARG A 81 -38.27 -46.17 22.25
N ALA A 82 -37.92 -45.61 21.09
CA ALA A 82 -37.99 -46.31 19.80
C ALA A 82 -37.12 -47.58 19.79
N ASN A 83 -35.89 -47.51 20.31
CA ASN A 83 -35.01 -48.68 20.47
C ASN A 83 -35.67 -49.78 21.35
N THR A 84 -36.19 -49.42 22.54
CA THR A 84 -36.87 -50.40 23.42
C THR A 84 -38.10 -51.07 22.82
N LEU A 85 -38.68 -50.50 21.76
CA LEU A 85 -39.84 -51.03 21.04
C LEU A 85 -39.47 -51.73 19.71
N GLY A 86 -38.19 -51.78 19.34
CA GLY A 86 -37.75 -52.31 18.05
C GLY A 86 -38.12 -51.43 16.85
N LEU A 87 -38.27 -50.12 17.06
CA LEU A 87 -38.68 -49.11 16.08
C LEU A 87 -37.54 -48.13 15.72
N GLU A 88 -36.27 -48.51 15.95
CA GLU A 88 -35.08 -47.69 15.65
C GLU A 88 -35.07 -47.18 14.19
N ASP A 89 -35.28 -48.07 13.21
CA ASP A 89 -35.35 -47.71 11.80
C ASP A 89 -36.43 -46.66 11.51
N SER A 90 -37.58 -46.74 12.19
CA SER A 90 -38.68 -45.79 12.03
C SER A 90 -38.34 -44.40 12.58
N PHE A 91 -37.58 -44.33 13.67
CA PHE A 91 -37.02 -43.07 14.16
C PHE A 91 -36.00 -42.49 13.17
N ASN A 92 -35.09 -43.33 12.68
CA ASN A 92 -34.03 -42.96 11.75
C ASN A 92 -34.58 -42.39 10.43
N ASP A 93 -35.52 -43.11 9.79
CA ASP A 93 -36.17 -42.68 8.55
C ASP A 93 -36.90 -41.35 8.68
N VAL A 94 -37.62 -41.15 9.80
CA VAL A 94 -38.33 -39.88 10.08
C VAL A 94 -37.33 -38.74 10.28
N PHE A 95 -36.29 -38.95 11.09
CA PHE A 95 -35.27 -37.94 11.37
C PHE A 95 -34.60 -37.50 10.06
N CYS A 96 -34.13 -38.46 9.26
CA CYS A 96 -33.55 -38.21 7.93
C CYS A 96 -34.53 -37.53 6.98
N THR A 97 -35.82 -37.87 7.01
CA THR A 97 -36.88 -37.22 6.21
C THR A 97 -37.09 -35.75 6.59
N LEU A 98 -37.02 -35.41 7.88
CA LEU A 98 -37.09 -34.02 8.34
C LEU A 98 -35.83 -33.24 7.95
N ILE A 99 -34.65 -33.85 8.04
CA ILE A 99 -33.38 -33.25 7.60
C ILE A 99 -33.37 -32.97 6.09
N ASN A 100 -33.93 -33.86 5.27
CA ASN A 100 -34.05 -33.64 3.82
C ASN A 100 -34.79 -32.34 3.46
N LYS A 101 -35.77 -31.91 4.29
CA LYS A 101 -36.46 -30.62 4.12
C LYS A 101 -35.54 -29.42 4.42
N VAL A 102 -34.54 -29.59 5.28
CA VAL A 102 -33.53 -28.57 5.61
C VAL A 102 -32.44 -28.49 4.56
N LEU A 103 -32.09 -29.60 3.89
CA LEU A 103 -31.03 -29.62 2.87
C LEU A 103 -31.30 -28.65 1.70
N VAL A 104 -32.56 -28.38 1.37
CA VAL A 104 -32.96 -27.43 0.32
C VAL A 104 -33.09 -25.97 0.81
N VAL A 105 -32.87 -25.71 2.10
CA VAL A 105 -32.98 -24.36 2.69
C VAL A 105 -31.71 -23.55 2.42
N LYS A 106 -31.84 -22.41 1.73
CA LYS A 106 -30.71 -21.53 1.38
C LYS A 106 -29.91 -21.10 2.61
N ARG A 107 -28.59 -20.88 2.43
CA ARG A 107 -27.66 -20.42 3.48
C ARG A 107 -28.11 -19.12 4.17
N THR A 108 -28.82 -18.25 3.46
CA THR A 108 -29.35 -16.98 3.99
C THR A 108 -30.49 -17.13 4.98
N GLU A 109 -31.15 -18.30 5.01
CA GLU A 109 -32.31 -18.52 5.87
C GLU A 109 -31.88 -19.02 7.25
N PRO A 110 -32.19 -18.28 8.34
CA PRO A 110 -31.77 -18.65 9.70
C PRO A 110 -32.45 -19.94 10.18
N VAL A 111 -33.60 -20.31 9.60
CA VAL A 111 -34.31 -21.56 9.85
C VAL A 111 -33.40 -22.78 9.67
N GLY A 112 -32.63 -22.83 8.58
CA GLY A 112 -31.74 -23.95 8.31
C GLY A 112 -30.56 -24.03 9.29
N ASP A 113 -30.00 -22.88 9.68
CA ASP A 113 -28.93 -22.82 10.68
C ASP A 113 -29.42 -23.20 12.09
N ARG A 114 -30.66 -22.86 12.44
CA ARG A 114 -31.27 -23.27 13.72
C ARG A 114 -31.44 -24.78 13.79
N ILE A 115 -31.98 -25.42 12.75
CA ILE A 115 -32.09 -26.90 12.76
C ILE A 115 -30.70 -27.55 12.73
N ALA A 116 -29.76 -27.06 11.94
CA ALA A 116 -28.40 -27.61 11.91
C ALA A 116 -27.70 -27.52 13.28
N LYS A 117 -27.98 -26.47 14.08
CA LYS A 117 -27.49 -26.36 15.46
C LYS A 117 -28.24 -27.25 16.45
N LEU A 118 -29.54 -27.50 16.28
CA LEU A 118 -30.26 -28.50 17.07
C LEU A 118 -29.67 -29.90 16.85
N VAL A 119 -29.41 -30.25 15.58
CA VAL A 119 -28.79 -31.53 15.20
C VAL A 119 -27.40 -31.63 15.80
N CYS A 120 -26.56 -30.60 15.67
CA CYS A 120 -25.26 -30.52 16.31
C CYS A 120 -25.35 -30.85 17.82
N ALA A 121 -26.22 -30.14 18.54
CA ALA A 121 -26.41 -30.35 19.98
C ALA A 121 -26.93 -31.76 20.33
N PHE A 122 -27.78 -32.36 19.48
CA PHE A 122 -28.23 -33.74 19.67
C PHE A 122 -27.08 -34.74 19.47
N ILE A 123 -26.28 -34.60 18.41
CA ILE A 123 -25.10 -35.45 18.15
C ILE A 123 -24.06 -35.32 19.27
N THR A 124 -23.83 -34.11 19.81
CA THR A 124 -22.95 -33.93 20.98
C THR A 124 -23.44 -34.74 22.18
N THR A 125 -24.74 -34.69 22.50
CA THR A 125 -25.31 -35.51 23.60
C THR A 125 -25.19 -37.02 23.34
N LEU A 126 -25.28 -37.48 22.08
CA LEU A 126 -25.05 -38.90 21.76
C LEU A 126 -23.60 -39.35 22.01
N GLN A 127 -22.63 -38.46 21.80
CA GLN A 127 -21.21 -38.69 22.07
C GLN A 127 -20.91 -38.58 23.58
N ASP A 128 -21.47 -37.58 24.27
CA ASP A 128 -21.37 -37.46 25.75
C ASP A 128 -21.89 -38.71 26.46
N ASP A 129 -23.00 -39.31 25.96
CA ASP A 129 -23.54 -40.56 26.48
C ASP A 129 -22.61 -41.77 26.20
N TYR A 130 -22.00 -41.82 25.01
CA TYR A 130 -21.06 -42.88 24.61
C TYR A 130 -19.78 -42.87 25.44
N ASP A 131 -19.13 -41.70 25.58
CA ASP A 131 -17.94 -41.50 26.43
C ASP A 131 -18.20 -42.03 27.87
N VAL A 132 -19.40 -41.79 28.38
CA VAL A 132 -19.84 -42.15 29.75
C VAL A 132 -20.23 -43.63 29.88
N GLU A 133 -20.49 -44.34 28.78
CA GLU A 133 -20.64 -45.80 28.74
C GLU A 133 -19.26 -46.48 28.65
N GLU A 134 -18.37 -45.93 27.82
CA GLU A 134 -16.98 -46.40 27.64
C GLU A 134 -16.13 -46.26 28.92
N GLU A 135 -16.13 -45.09 29.57
CA GLU A 135 -15.42 -44.88 30.87
C GLU A 135 -15.91 -45.81 32.00
N LYS A 136 -17.09 -46.45 31.85
CA LYS A 136 -17.58 -47.47 32.79
C LYS A 136 -17.21 -48.90 32.37
N GLY A 137 -16.93 -49.13 31.09
CA GLY A 137 -16.57 -50.42 30.52
C GLY A 137 -15.15 -50.88 30.89
N GLU A 138 -14.21 -49.96 31.08
CA GLU A 138 -12.80 -50.26 31.43
C GLU A 138 -12.59 -51.08 32.74
N GLY A 139 -13.66 -51.34 33.51
CA GLY A 139 -13.61 -52.08 34.78
C GLY A 139 -13.97 -53.57 34.73
N GLU A 140 -14.54 -54.09 33.63
CA GLU A 140 -14.95 -55.49 33.52
C GLU A 140 -14.35 -56.17 32.28
N GLU A 141 -13.69 -57.33 32.46
CA GLU A 141 -13.18 -58.15 31.35
C GLU A 141 -14.34 -58.68 30.49
N GLN A 142 -14.64 -58.01 29.37
CA GLN A 142 -15.57 -58.48 28.33
C GLN A 142 -14.85 -58.68 26.99
N ASP A 143 -15.43 -59.53 26.14
CA ASP A 143 -14.82 -60.12 24.94
C ASP A 143 -14.46 -59.06 23.86
N GLU A 144 -13.46 -59.37 23.01
CA GLU A 144 -12.99 -58.50 21.91
C GLU A 144 -14.03 -58.40 20.77
N GLY A 145 -15.09 -57.63 20.99
CA GLY A 145 -16.07 -57.27 19.97
C GLY A 145 -16.81 -56.00 20.35
N GLU A 146 -16.61 -54.94 19.57
CA GLU A 146 -17.33 -53.66 19.71
C GLU A 146 -18.85 -53.90 19.59
N GLU A 147 -19.57 -53.90 20.72
CA GLU A 147 -21.04 -53.85 20.69
C GLU A 147 -21.47 -52.45 20.26
N ASP A 148 -21.71 -52.32 18.95
CA ASP A 148 -22.19 -51.14 18.24
C ASP A 148 -23.35 -50.47 19.01
N THR A 149 -23.08 -49.36 19.70
CA THR A 149 -24.05 -48.67 20.57
C THR A 149 -25.20 -48.03 19.77
N LEU A 150 -26.31 -47.69 20.44
CA LEU A 150 -27.40 -46.92 19.81
C LEU A 150 -26.92 -45.56 19.28
N SER A 151 -25.87 -44.99 19.88
CA SER A 151 -25.26 -43.73 19.47
C SER A 151 -24.36 -43.90 18.23
N SER A 152 -23.46 -44.89 18.21
CA SER A 152 -22.56 -45.15 17.05
C SER A 152 -23.36 -45.49 15.80
N ARG A 153 -24.31 -46.44 15.90
CA ARG A 153 -25.20 -46.82 14.79
C ARG A 153 -25.93 -45.63 14.19
N PHE A 154 -26.48 -44.75 15.05
CA PHE A 154 -27.20 -43.57 14.58
C PHE A 154 -26.27 -42.58 13.84
N ILE A 155 -25.08 -42.32 14.38
CA ILE A 155 -24.11 -41.38 13.79
C ILE A 155 -23.62 -41.91 12.43
N HIS A 156 -23.21 -43.18 12.35
CA HIS A 156 -22.77 -43.82 11.11
C HIS A 156 -23.88 -43.82 10.04
N MET A 157 -25.11 -44.20 10.41
CA MET A 157 -26.29 -44.14 9.53
C MET A 157 -26.55 -42.71 9.05
N PHE A 158 -26.49 -41.72 9.94
CA PHE A 158 -26.81 -40.34 9.59
C PHE A 158 -25.76 -39.71 8.68
N ILE A 159 -24.46 -39.95 8.92
CA ILE A 159 -23.38 -39.53 8.01
C ILE A 159 -23.57 -40.19 6.64
N THR A 160 -23.80 -41.50 6.60
CA THR A 160 -24.05 -42.24 5.35
C THR A 160 -25.25 -41.69 4.58
N HIS A 161 -26.34 -41.32 5.27
CA HIS A 161 -27.48 -40.66 4.65
C HIS A 161 -27.13 -39.27 4.08
N LEU A 162 -26.36 -38.46 4.82
CA LEU A 162 -25.92 -37.14 4.36
C LEU A 162 -24.99 -37.22 3.14
N LEU A 163 -24.08 -38.20 3.09
CA LEU A 163 -23.14 -38.39 1.98
C LEU A 163 -23.84 -38.59 0.62
N ARG A 164 -25.06 -39.14 0.61
CA ARG A 164 -25.91 -39.24 -0.61
C ARG A 164 -26.15 -37.89 -1.29
N GLY A 165 -26.11 -36.79 -0.54
CA GLY A 165 -26.31 -35.42 -1.03
C GLY A 165 -25.02 -34.64 -1.33
N ILE A 166 -23.82 -35.16 -0.99
CA ILE A 166 -22.57 -34.38 -1.04
C ILE A 166 -22.17 -33.99 -2.47
N GLU A 167 -22.56 -34.79 -3.47
CA GLU A 167 -22.38 -34.51 -4.90
C GLU A 167 -23.63 -33.98 -5.63
N SER A 168 -24.65 -33.50 -4.89
CA SER A 168 -25.88 -32.96 -5.50
C SER A 168 -25.61 -31.82 -6.50
N LYS A 169 -26.39 -31.78 -7.59
CA LYS A 169 -26.36 -30.66 -8.55
C LYS A 169 -26.81 -29.33 -7.91
N ASP A 170 -27.59 -29.37 -6.82
CA ASP A 170 -27.96 -28.19 -6.06
C ASP A 170 -26.87 -27.84 -5.05
N LYS A 171 -26.28 -26.66 -5.20
CA LYS A 171 -25.28 -26.10 -4.28
C LYS A 171 -25.81 -25.87 -2.86
N THR A 172 -27.12 -25.68 -2.71
CA THR A 172 -27.78 -25.55 -1.41
C THR A 172 -27.69 -26.86 -0.62
N VAL A 173 -28.05 -27.97 -1.27
CA VAL A 173 -27.96 -29.32 -0.70
C VAL A 173 -26.52 -29.65 -0.33
N ARG A 174 -25.57 -29.45 -1.25
CA ARG A 174 -24.14 -29.68 -0.96
C ARG A 174 -23.63 -28.86 0.22
N TYR A 175 -24.02 -27.59 0.31
CA TYR A 175 -23.67 -26.75 1.45
C TYR A 175 -24.26 -27.27 2.77
N ARG A 176 -25.56 -27.59 2.80
CA ARG A 176 -26.23 -28.06 4.02
C ARG A 176 -25.71 -29.43 4.48
N VAL A 177 -25.38 -30.32 3.53
CA VAL A 177 -24.69 -31.59 3.82
C VAL A 177 -23.34 -31.34 4.49
N VAL A 178 -22.44 -30.59 3.85
CA VAL A 178 -21.08 -30.35 4.40
C VAL A 178 -21.12 -29.49 5.67
N GLN A 179 -22.13 -28.62 5.84
CA GLN A 179 -22.36 -27.90 7.10
C GLN A 179 -22.78 -28.83 8.25
N LEU A 180 -23.65 -29.82 7.97
CA LEU A 180 -24.03 -30.81 8.97
C LEU A 180 -22.85 -31.73 9.31
N LEU A 181 -22.05 -32.13 8.32
CA LEU A 181 -20.80 -32.86 8.56
C LEU A 181 -19.81 -32.05 9.42
N ASP A 182 -19.56 -30.77 9.12
CA ASP A 182 -18.72 -29.86 9.94
C ASP A 182 -19.19 -29.78 11.40
N PHE A 183 -20.51 -29.81 11.63
CA PHE A 183 -21.06 -29.84 12.98
C PHE A 183 -20.94 -31.22 13.66
N ILE A 184 -21.15 -32.32 12.94
CA ILE A 184 -20.99 -33.68 13.45
C ILE A 184 -19.52 -33.93 13.83
N MET A 185 -18.59 -33.70 12.90
CA MET A 185 -17.15 -33.80 13.11
C MET A 185 -16.62 -32.82 14.17
N GLY A 186 -17.38 -31.77 14.49
CA GLY A 186 -17.06 -30.85 15.57
C GLY A 186 -17.35 -31.39 16.97
N GLY A 187 -18.16 -32.46 17.09
CA GLY A 187 -18.54 -33.12 18.34
C GLY A 187 -18.14 -34.59 18.46
N MET A 188 -17.60 -35.20 17.40
CA MET A 188 -17.00 -36.54 17.47
C MET A 188 -15.56 -36.46 17.99
N ARG A 189 -15.16 -37.41 18.84
CA ARG A 189 -13.77 -37.57 19.30
C ARG A 189 -13.00 -38.57 18.44
N GLU A 190 -13.60 -39.73 18.22
CA GLU A 190 -13.03 -40.84 17.45
C GLU A 190 -13.95 -41.20 16.28
N ILE A 191 -13.37 -41.88 15.29
CA ILE A 191 -14.00 -42.30 14.04
C ILE A 191 -13.33 -43.59 13.58
N ASP A 192 -14.12 -44.54 13.08
CA ASP A 192 -13.60 -45.76 12.48
C ASP A 192 -12.86 -45.49 11.16
N ASP A 193 -11.91 -46.36 10.82
CA ASP A 193 -11.05 -46.22 9.63
C ASP A 193 -11.85 -46.19 8.30
N GLU A 194 -12.94 -46.98 8.19
CA GLU A 194 -13.76 -47.04 6.97
C GLU A 194 -14.53 -45.73 6.76
N LEU A 195 -15.11 -45.18 7.83
CA LEU A 195 -15.78 -43.88 7.84
C LEU A 195 -14.78 -42.74 7.60
N TYR A 196 -13.57 -42.82 8.16
CA TYR A 196 -12.49 -41.87 7.92
C TYR A 196 -12.10 -41.82 6.44
N GLU A 197 -11.73 -42.96 5.83
CA GLU A 197 -11.35 -43.02 4.41
C GLU A 197 -12.48 -42.52 3.50
N SER A 198 -13.72 -42.94 3.79
CA SER A 198 -14.92 -42.53 3.07
C SER A 198 -15.16 -41.02 3.16
N LEU A 199 -15.09 -40.44 4.36
CA LEU A 199 -15.25 -39.01 4.57
C LEU A 199 -14.13 -38.21 3.87
N LEU A 200 -12.87 -38.60 4.06
CA LEU A 200 -11.72 -37.91 3.47
C LEU A 200 -11.81 -37.89 1.94
N PHE A 201 -12.13 -39.02 1.31
CA PHE A 201 -12.31 -39.14 -0.14
C PHE A 201 -13.46 -38.26 -0.68
N GLN A 202 -14.57 -38.14 0.07
CA GLN A 202 -15.71 -37.32 -0.37
C GLN A 202 -15.50 -35.83 -0.09
N LEU A 203 -14.82 -35.47 1.00
CA LEU A 203 -14.48 -34.09 1.37
C LEU A 203 -13.38 -33.49 0.50
N ASP A 204 -12.44 -34.31 0.01
CA ASP A 204 -11.43 -33.90 -0.98
C ASP A 204 -12.07 -33.27 -2.24
N LYS A 205 -13.11 -33.91 -2.77
CA LYS A 205 -13.90 -33.36 -3.88
C LYS A 205 -14.63 -32.07 -3.52
N ARG A 206 -14.76 -31.70 -2.23
CA ARG A 206 -15.45 -30.50 -1.73
C ARG A 206 -14.52 -29.36 -1.34
N ILE A 207 -13.23 -29.61 -1.07
CA ILE A 207 -12.24 -28.50 -1.02
C ILE A 207 -11.97 -27.89 -2.41
N HIS A 208 -12.33 -28.60 -3.48
CA HIS A 208 -12.32 -28.09 -4.86
C HIS A 208 -13.72 -27.69 -5.40
N ASP A 209 -14.68 -27.38 -4.52
CA ASP A 209 -16.01 -26.95 -4.94
C ASP A 209 -16.00 -25.58 -5.66
N LYS A 210 -16.86 -25.42 -6.67
CA LYS A 210 -17.08 -24.13 -7.35
C LYS A 210 -17.47 -22.99 -6.39
N GLU A 211 -18.17 -23.31 -5.30
CA GLU A 211 -18.71 -22.32 -4.37
C GLU A 211 -17.82 -22.20 -3.10
N PRO A 212 -17.22 -21.03 -2.80
CA PRO A 212 -16.25 -20.89 -1.70
C PRO A 212 -16.76 -21.31 -0.32
N TYR A 213 -18.02 -21.03 0.00
CA TYR A 213 -18.61 -21.35 1.30
C TYR A 213 -18.85 -22.86 1.52
N ILE A 214 -18.77 -23.68 0.46
CA ILE A 214 -18.72 -25.15 0.58
C ILE A 214 -17.28 -25.58 0.89
N ARG A 215 -16.28 -25.02 0.17
CA ARG A 215 -14.85 -25.27 0.42
C ARG A 215 -14.44 -24.95 1.85
N ILE A 216 -14.89 -23.82 2.40
CA ILE A 216 -14.67 -23.45 3.81
C ILE A 216 -15.14 -24.55 4.76
N LYS A 217 -16.36 -25.08 4.55
CA LYS A 217 -16.92 -26.12 5.41
C LYS A 217 -16.23 -27.47 5.23
N ALA A 218 -15.82 -27.80 4.01
CA ALA A 218 -15.02 -29.00 3.75
C ALA A 218 -13.64 -28.92 4.42
N LEU A 219 -12.96 -27.77 4.37
CA LEU A 219 -11.70 -27.55 5.08
C LEU A 219 -11.85 -27.64 6.60
N HIS A 220 -12.96 -27.17 7.18
CA HIS A 220 -13.19 -27.34 8.62
C HIS A 220 -13.32 -28.82 9.02
N CYS A 221 -13.97 -29.65 8.17
CA CYS A 221 -14.03 -31.09 8.38
C CYS A 221 -12.63 -31.71 8.28
N ILE A 222 -11.89 -31.44 7.19
CA ILE A 222 -10.54 -31.98 6.98
C ILE A 222 -9.55 -31.51 8.04
N ALA A 223 -9.72 -30.31 8.61
CA ALA A 223 -8.87 -29.82 9.69
C ALA A 223 -8.95 -30.67 10.98
N ARG A 224 -9.98 -31.52 11.15
CA ARG A 224 -10.08 -32.47 12.26
C ARG A 224 -9.22 -33.72 12.08
N PHE A 225 -8.71 -33.94 10.88
CA PHE A 225 -7.89 -35.09 10.50
C PHE A 225 -6.39 -34.81 10.52
N GLN A 226 -5.96 -33.73 11.20
CA GLN A 226 -4.55 -33.37 11.34
C GLN A 226 -3.97 -34.04 12.59
N ASP A 227 -2.96 -34.89 12.39
CA ASP A 227 -2.20 -35.61 13.43
C ASP A 227 -1.25 -34.66 14.19
N GLY A 228 -0.70 -33.67 13.47
CA GLY A 228 -0.06 -32.49 14.06
C GLY A 228 1.43 -32.61 14.37
N GLU A 229 2.03 -33.80 14.28
CA GLU A 229 3.49 -34.00 14.34
C GLU A 229 4.16 -33.85 12.96
N GLU A 230 3.67 -34.57 11.95
CA GLU A 230 4.16 -34.52 10.56
C GLU A 230 3.14 -33.91 9.58
N ILE A 231 3.54 -33.72 8.31
CA ILE A 231 2.62 -33.28 7.25
C ILE A 231 1.90 -34.50 6.68
N ASP A 232 0.79 -34.86 7.32
CA ASP A 232 -0.17 -35.86 6.84
C ASP A 232 -0.98 -35.37 5.61
N GLU A 233 -1.88 -36.22 5.11
CA GLU A 233 -2.73 -35.91 3.95
C GLU A 233 -3.67 -34.71 4.20
N ALA A 234 -4.20 -34.55 5.42
CA ALA A 234 -5.14 -33.50 5.77
C ALA A 234 -4.44 -32.12 5.88
N THR A 235 -3.32 -32.08 6.59
CA THR A 235 -2.39 -30.96 6.72
C THR A 235 -1.89 -30.54 5.33
N GLY A 236 -1.50 -31.51 4.49
CA GLY A 236 -1.14 -31.27 3.09
C GLY A 236 -2.25 -30.59 2.29
N LYS A 237 -3.50 -31.03 2.44
CA LYS A 237 -4.67 -30.39 1.79
C LYS A 237 -4.92 -28.96 2.29
N LEU A 238 -4.75 -28.69 3.58
CA LEU A 238 -4.83 -27.33 4.13
C LEU A 238 -3.67 -26.43 3.63
N ILE A 239 -2.46 -26.96 3.48
CA ILE A 239 -1.31 -26.25 2.89
C ILE A 239 -1.55 -25.92 1.40
N VAL A 240 -2.12 -26.85 0.63
CA VAL A 240 -2.51 -26.56 -0.76
C VAL A 240 -3.58 -25.45 -0.80
N ALA A 241 -4.58 -25.50 0.08
CA ALA A 241 -5.65 -24.51 0.13
C ALA A 241 -5.18 -23.13 0.60
N ILE A 242 -4.34 -23.02 1.62
CA ILE A 242 -3.85 -21.72 2.15
C ILE A 242 -3.02 -20.96 1.11
N GLN A 243 -2.29 -21.68 0.23
CA GLN A 243 -1.48 -21.07 -0.80
C GLN A 243 -2.25 -20.78 -2.09
N ASN A 244 -3.03 -21.75 -2.59
CA ASN A 244 -3.52 -21.76 -3.97
C ASN A 244 -5.01 -21.41 -4.13
N ASP A 245 -5.80 -21.38 -3.05
CA ASP A 245 -7.25 -21.12 -3.20
C ASP A 245 -7.52 -19.66 -3.65
N PRO A 246 -8.31 -19.42 -4.71
CA PRO A 246 -8.59 -18.05 -5.17
C PRO A 246 -9.41 -17.22 -4.17
N SER A 247 -10.25 -17.83 -3.33
CA SER A 247 -11.08 -17.11 -2.36
C SER A 247 -10.28 -16.78 -1.09
N PRO A 248 -10.20 -15.51 -0.69
CA PRO A 248 -9.49 -15.13 0.53
C PRO A 248 -10.15 -15.69 1.79
N GLU A 249 -11.47 -15.92 1.79
CA GLU A 249 -12.19 -16.56 2.90
C GLU A 249 -11.82 -18.04 3.07
N VAL A 250 -11.55 -18.75 1.97
CA VAL A 250 -11.09 -20.15 2.02
C VAL A 250 -9.65 -20.22 2.52
N ARG A 251 -8.75 -19.37 1.99
CA ARG A 251 -7.38 -19.24 2.53
C ARG A 251 -7.37 -18.87 4.01
N ARG A 252 -8.32 -18.03 4.45
CA ARG A 252 -8.51 -17.67 5.88
C ARG A 252 -8.97 -18.87 6.72
N ALA A 253 -9.89 -19.69 6.19
CA ALA A 253 -10.32 -20.91 6.87
C ALA A 253 -9.14 -21.87 7.05
N ALA A 254 -8.30 -22.05 6.03
CA ALA A 254 -7.06 -22.81 6.14
C ALA A 254 -6.09 -22.20 7.18
N LEU A 255 -5.78 -20.89 7.08
CA LEU A 255 -4.90 -20.16 8.02
C LEU A 255 -5.31 -20.34 9.50
N LEU A 256 -6.60 -20.28 9.79
CA LEU A 256 -7.10 -20.37 11.16
C LEU A 256 -7.16 -21.81 11.70
N ASN A 257 -7.33 -22.82 10.84
CA ASN A 257 -7.50 -24.22 11.27
C ASN A 257 -6.29 -25.13 11.00
N LEU A 258 -5.32 -24.72 10.17
CA LEU A 258 -4.04 -25.43 10.00
C LEU A 258 -3.31 -25.50 11.34
N VAL A 259 -2.77 -26.66 11.71
CA VAL A 259 -2.00 -26.88 12.95
C VAL A 259 -0.83 -25.89 13.05
N LYS A 260 -0.46 -25.47 14.26
CA LYS A 260 0.64 -24.51 14.53
C LYS A 260 1.84 -25.27 15.09
N ASN A 261 2.78 -25.65 14.23
CA ASN A 261 4.01 -26.35 14.61
C ASN A 261 5.19 -25.83 13.74
N GLU A 262 6.40 -26.38 13.93
CA GLU A 262 7.59 -25.93 13.19
C GLU A 262 7.49 -26.18 11.67
N THR A 263 6.80 -27.24 11.23
CA THR A 263 6.67 -27.59 9.81
C THR A 263 5.66 -26.71 9.08
N THR A 264 4.56 -26.30 9.74
CA THR A 264 3.53 -25.44 9.14
C THR A 264 3.80 -23.94 9.27
N THR A 265 4.62 -23.51 10.24
CA THR A 265 4.83 -22.08 10.58
C THR A 265 5.21 -21.22 9.37
N ASN A 266 6.03 -21.73 8.45
CA ASN A 266 6.41 -20.95 7.25
C ASN A 266 5.22 -20.63 6.34
N TYR A 267 4.30 -21.58 6.13
CA TYR A 267 3.09 -21.40 5.31
C TYR A 267 2.08 -20.44 5.97
N LEU A 268 2.01 -20.48 7.31
CA LEU A 268 1.20 -19.57 8.11
C LEU A 268 1.72 -18.11 8.01
N LEU A 269 3.02 -17.92 8.18
CA LEU A 269 3.65 -16.59 8.16
C LEU A 269 3.77 -16.01 6.74
N GLU A 270 3.82 -16.84 5.70
CA GLU A 270 3.73 -16.40 4.29
C GLU A 270 2.44 -15.58 4.03
N ARG A 271 1.34 -15.88 4.72
CA ARG A 271 0.08 -15.13 4.60
C ARG A 271 0.15 -13.69 5.11
N ALA A 272 1.26 -13.27 5.73
CA ALA A 272 1.58 -11.86 5.97
C ALA A 272 1.66 -11.03 4.68
N ARG A 273 1.77 -11.69 3.51
CA ARG A 273 1.74 -11.09 2.16
C ARG A 273 0.54 -11.53 1.31
N ASP A 274 -0.52 -12.09 1.91
CA ASP A 274 -1.77 -12.43 1.22
C ASP A 274 -2.39 -11.19 0.53
N THR A 275 -2.98 -11.36 -0.66
CA THR A 275 -3.63 -10.27 -1.40
C THR A 275 -4.76 -9.61 -0.61
N ASN A 276 -5.41 -10.33 0.32
CA ASN A 276 -6.47 -9.81 1.17
C ASN A 276 -5.95 -9.29 2.52
N ALA A 277 -6.24 -8.02 2.82
CA ALA A 277 -5.76 -7.37 4.04
C ALA A 277 -6.23 -8.03 5.35
N ILE A 278 -7.43 -8.62 5.40
CA ILE A 278 -7.90 -9.31 6.60
C ILE A 278 -7.04 -10.55 6.90
N ASN A 279 -6.57 -11.24 5.86
CA ASN A 279 -5.70 -12.41 6.01
C ASN A 279 -4.32 -11.97 6.52
N ARG A 280 -3.72 -10.91 5.94
CA ARG A 280 -2.47 -10.32 6.43
C ARG A 280 -2.59 -9.89 7.89
N ARG A 281 -3.66 -9.16 8.23
CA ARG A 281 -3.95 -8.68 9.60
C ARG A 281 -4.05 -9.82 10.60
N LEU A 282 -4.70 -10.93 10.23
CA LEU A 282 -4.84 -12.10 11.11
C LEU A 282 -3.51 -12.77 11.44
N VAL A 283 -2.48 -12.64 10.59
CA VAL A 283 -1.15 -13.15 10.94
C VAL A 283 -0.62 -12.44 12.17
N TYR A 284 -0.60 -11.10 12.17
CA TYR A 284 -0.14 -10.29 13.30
C TYR A 284 -1.09 -10.36 14.51
N SER A 285 -2.40 -10.27 14.31
CA SER A 285 -3.37 -10.15 15.41
C SER A 285 -3.80 -11.47 16.05
N ARG A 286 -3.45 -12.62 15.45
CA ARG A 286 -3.86 -13.94 15.93
C ARG A 286 -2.82 -15.03 15.75
N VAL A 287 -2.30 -15.24 14.53
CA VAL A 287 -1.47 -16.42 14.23
C VAL A 287 -0.12 -16.38 14.96
N VAL A 288 0.60 -15.25 14.93
CA VAL A 288 1.86 -15.10 15.68
C VAL A 288 1.64 -15.29 17.19
N LYS A 289 0.48 -14.85 17.70
CA LYS A 289 0.09 -15.04 19.10
C LYS A 289 -0.28 -16.49 19.45
N GLU A 290 -0.85 -17.23 18.51
CA GLU A 290 -1.15 -18.67 18.65
C GLU A 290 0.11 -19.55 18.51
N ILE A 291 1.15 -19.10 17.81
CA ILE A 291 2.48 -19.75 17.79
C ILE A 291 3.17 -19.63 19.16
N GLY A 292 2.86 -18.58 19.93
CA GLY A 292 3.35 -18.39 21.31
C GLY A 292 4.61 -17.52 21.37
N ASP A 293 5.71 -18.08 21.88
CA ASP A 293 6.94 -17.31 22.09
C ASP A 293 7.60 -16.94 20.75
N PHE A 294 7.64 -15.64 20.44
CA PHE A 294 8.20 -15.12 19.19
C PHE A 294 9.72 -15.40 19.04
N ARG A 295 10.42 -15.78 20.12
CA ARG A 295 11.83 -16.20 20.08
C ARG A 295 12.03 -17.50 19.29
N THR A 296 10.98 -18.32 19.14
CA THR A 296 10.95 -19.50 18.26
C THR A 296 10.99 -19.14 16.77
N ILE A 297 10.53 -17.94 16.40
CA ILE A 297 10.55 -17.44 15.03
C ILE A 297 11.96 -16.93 14.70
N ARG A 298 12.55 -17.43 13.61
CA ARG A 298 13.88 -17.01 13.12
C ARG A 298 13.97 -15.49 12.98
N SER A 299 15.11 -14.91 13.36
CA SER A 299 15.37 -13.46 13.33
C SER A 299 15.02 -12.80 12.00
N SER A 300 15.49 -13.37 10.88
CA SER A 300 15.19 -12.88 9.53
C SER A 300 13.72 -12.96 9.14
N THR A 301 12.92 -13.81 9.79
CA THR A 301 11.46 -13.84 9.63
C THR A 301 10.79 -12.79 10.51
N ARG A 302 11.29 -12.53 11.73
CA ARG A 302 10.82 -11.43 12.59
C ARG A 302 10.97 -10.07 11.90
N GLU A 303 12.17 -9.82 11.36
CA GLU A 303 12.50 -8.61 10.58
C GLU A 303 11.55 -8.44 9.37
N LYS A 304 11.32 -9.51 8.59
CA LYS A 304 10.37 -9.49 7.47
C LYS A 304 8.94 -9.21 7.90
N LEU A 305 8.45 -9.84 8.98
CA LEU A 305 7.10 -9.60 9.50
C LEU A 305 6.92 -8.13 9.91
N LEU A 306 7.86 -7.55 10.66
CA LEU A 306 7.81 -6.14 11.01
C LEU A 306 7.88 -5.25 9.76
N SER A 307 8.80 -5.51 8.84
CA SER A 307 8.97 -4.73 7.60
C SER A 307 7.70 -4.76 6.75
N TRP A 308 7.08 -5.93 6.57
CA TRP A 308 5.83 -6.08 5.82
C TRP A 308 4.62 -5.48 6.52
N GLY A 309 4.50 -5.64 7.84
CA GLY A 309 3.33 -5.18 8.60
C GLY A 309 3.34 -3.68 8.85
N LEU A 310 4.49 -3.10 9.18
CA LEU A 310 4.64 -1.66 9.44
C LEU A 310 4.62 -0.84 8.13
N LYS A 311 5.08 -1.42 7.01
CA LYS A 311 5.04 -0.81 5.67
C LYS A 311 3.85 -1.31 4.82
N ASP A 312 2.83 -1.93 5.43
CA ASP A 312 1.61 -2.34 4.71
C ASP A 312 0.81 -1.11 4.25
N ARG A 313 0.06 -1.21 3.15
CA ARG A 313 -0.81 -0.13 2.66
C ARG A 313 -2.16 -0.08 3.38
N ASP A 314 -2.55 -1.15 4.07
CA ASP A 314 -3.78 -1.21 4.86
C ASP A 314 -3.50 -0.85 6.34
N GLU A 315 -4.11 0.24 6.79
CA GLU A 315 -3.94 0.76 8.15
C GLU A 315 -4.35 -0.25 9.25
N SER A 316 -5.31 -1.15 8.96
CA SER A 316 -5.73 -2.17 9.92
C SER A 316 -4.71 -3.30 10.07
N VAL A 317 -3.88 -3.53 9.05
CA VAL A 317 -2.71 -4.43 9.12
C VAL A 317 -1.58 -3.76 9.90
N GLN A 318 -1.27 -2.49 9.61
CA GLN A 318 -0.28 -1.71 10.37
C GLN A 318 -0.59 -1.71 11.86
N LYS A 319 -1.82 -1.33 12.25
CA LYS A 319 -2.27 -1.29 13.65
C LYS A 319 -2.15 -2.66 14.34
N ALA A 320 -2.38 -3.76 13.62
CA ALA A 320 -2.18 -5.11 14.17
C ALA A 320 -0.70 -5.46 14.38
N CYS A 321 0.19 -5.09 13.45
CA CYS A 321 1.63 -5.28 13.59
C CYS A 321 2.23 -4.45 14.74
N VAL A 322 1.86 -3.16 14.83
CA VAL A 322 2.30 -2.28 15.92
C VAL A 322 1.84 -2.80 17.29
N LYS A 323 0.61 -3.33 17.39
CA LYS A 323 0.11 -3.96 18.61
C LYS A 323 0.87 -5.25 18.95
N MET A 324 1.11 -6.11 17.96
CA MET A 324 1.88 -7.34 18.14
C MET A 324 3.28 -7.04 18.69
N PHE A 325 3.97 -6.05 18.14
CA PHE A 325 5.29 -5.62 18.61
C PHE A 325 5.24 -4.98 20.02
N GLY A 326 4.48 -3.89 20.19
CA GLY A 326 4.49 -3.07 21.41
C GLY A 326 3.64 -3.58 22.58
N GLN A 327 2.95 -4.70 22.42
CA GLN A 327 2.17 -5.35 23.49
C GLN A 327 2.46 -6.85 23.58
N ASP A 328 2.23 -7.64 22.51
CA ASP A 328 2.30 -9.10 22.60
C ASP A 328 3.75 -9.63 22.70
N TRP A 329 4.68 -9.12 21.89
CA TRP A 329 6.10 -9.47 21.98
C TRP A 329 6.75 -8.89 23.22
N LEU A 330 6.49 -7.61 23.54
CA LEU A 330 6.98 -7.00 24.79
C LEU A 330 6.54 -7.77 26.04
N ALA A 331 5.31 -8.31 26.07
CA ALA A 331 4.83 -9.15 27.17
C ALA A 331 5.47 -10.55 27.21
N THR A 332 6.09 -11.01 26.12
CA THR A 332 6.82 -12.30 26.06
C THR A 332 8.23 -12.19 26.68
N VAL A 333 8.75 -10.96 26.78
CA VAL A 333 10.01 -10.62 27.46
C VAL A 333 9.76 -9.83 28.76
N ASP A 334 8.63 -10.08 29.42
CA ASP A 334 8.25 -9.51 30.72
C ASP A 334 8.31 -7.96 30.85
N GLY A 335 8.26 -7.25 29.71
CA GLY A 335 8.38 -5.79 29.66
C GLY A 335 9.80 -5.26 29.41
N ASP A 336 10.80 -6.12 29.25
CA ASP A 336 12.17 -5.73 28.95
C ASP A 336 12.31 -5.27 27.49
N LEU A 337 12.44 -3.95 27.31
CA LEU A 337 12.62 -3.33 26.00
C LEU A 337 14.03 -3.58 25.43
N ILE A 338 15.04 -3.82 26.28
CA ILE A 338 16.39 -4.15 25.81
C ILE A 338 16.42 -5.58 25.27
N GLU A 339 15.85 -6.56 26.00
CA GLU A 339 15.73 -7.94 25.46
C GLU A 339 14.96 -7.92 24.13
N LEU A 340 13.87 -7.14 24.02
CA LEU A 340 13.11 -7.03 22.76
C LEU A 340 13.98 -6.54 21.59
N LEU A 341 14.85 -5.54 21.82
CA LEU A 341 15.75 -4.98 20.81
C LEU A 341 16.91 -5.93 20.46
N GLU A 342 17.49 -6.64 21.43
CA GLU A 342 18.48 -7.70 21.17
C GLU A 342 17.92 -8.74 20.17
N ARG A 343 16.64 -9.11 20.30
CA ARG A 343 15.99 -10.07 19.40
C ARG A 343 15.70 -9.51 18.00
N LEU A 344 15.92 -8.22 17.74
CA LEU A 344 15.86 -7.63 16.39
C LEU A 344 17.23 -7.51 15.70
N HIS A 345 18.35 -7.69 16.41
CA HIS A 345 19.70 -7.45 15.89
C HIS A 345 19.86 -6.04 15.28
N ILE A 346 19.56 -5.01 16.09
CA ILE A 346 19.36 -3.64 15.64
C ILE A 346 20.54 -3.03 14.84
N SER A 347 21.78 -3.49 15.03
CA SER A 347 22.96 -3.06 14.26
C SER A 347 22.84 -3.35 12.75
N THR A 348 21.93 -4.24 12.35
CA THR A 348 21.68 -4.66 10.95
C THR A 348 20.20 -4.60 10.54
N SER A 349 19.32 -4.06 11.40
CA SER A 349 17.87 -4.01 11.13
C SER A 349 17.49 -2.77 10.31
N GLU A 350 16.73 -2.97 9.22
CA GLU A 350 16.19 -1.91 8.37
C GLU A 350 14.80 -1.43 8.83
N VAL A 351 14.24 -2.07 9.86
CA VAL A 351 12.88 -1.78 10.36
C VAL A 351 12.84 -1.31 11.82
N ALA A 352 13.89 -1.55 12.61
CA ALA A 352 13.90 -1.21 14.04
C ALA A 352 13.51 0.24 14.33
N GLU A 353 13.99 1.20 13.54
CA GLU A 353 13.67 2.63 13.69
C GLU A 353 12.17 2.92 13.51
N LEU A 354 11.58 2.42 12.41
CA LEU A 354 10.14 2.54 12.16
C LEU A 354 9.31 1.81 13.23
N ALA A 355 9.80 0.65 13.70
CA ALA A 355 9.16 -0.11 14.76
C ALA A 355 9.17 0.66 16.09
N MET A 356 10.28 1.30 16.46
CA MET A 356 10.39 2.10 17.67
C MET A 356 9.60 3.41 17.61
N LYS A 357 9.59 4.10 16.46
CA LYS A 357 8.72 5.27 16.26
C LYS A 357 7.24 4.91 16.48
N LYS A 358 6.78 3.80 15.88
CA LYS A 358 5.41 3.28 16.07
C LYS A 358 5.15 2.70 17.46
N PHE A 359 6.18 2.22 18.15
CA PHE A 359 6.10 1.79 19.54
C PHE A 359 5.81 2.96 20.47
N PHE A 360 6.54 4.07 20.35
CA PHE A 360 6.30 5.26 21.17
C PHE A 360 4.95 5.92 20.86
N ASP A 361 4.52 5.96 19.59
CA ASP A 361 3.17 6.38 19.20
C ASP A 361 2.07 5.63 19.99
N LEU A 362 2.24 4.31 20.17
CA LEU A 362 1.31 3.42 20.88
C LEU A 362 1.48 3.46 22.41
N ARG A 363 2.72 3.55 22.91
CA ARG A 363 3.11 3.35 24.31
C ARG A 363 3.58 4.64 24.98
N ARG A 364 2.83 5.73 24.77
CA ARG A 364 3.03 7.02 25.44
C ARG A 364 3.07 6.93 26.98
N ASP A 365 2.50 5.87 27.55
CA ASP A 365 2.56 5.55 28.99
C ASP A 365 3.95 5.12 29.49
N LEU A 366 4.88 4.81 28.57
CA LEU A 366 6.26 4.44 28.88
C LEU A 366 7.23 5.62 28.75
N THR A 367 6.86 6.69 28.05
CA THR A 367 7.75 7.85 27.81
C THR A 367 8.26 8.48 29.10
N SER A 368 7.43 8.53 30.16
CA SER A 368 7.82 9.03 31.48
C SER A 368 8.51 8.02 32.40
N LYS A 369 8.69 6.77 31.95
CA LYS A 369 9.29 5.67 32.72
C LYS A 369 10.69 5.28 32.23
N ILE A 370 10.99 5.54 30.95
CA ILE A 370 12.33 5.35 30.39
C ILE A 370 13.25 6.39 31.03
N THR A 371 14.38 5.93 31.55
CA THR A 371 15.40 6.80 32.14
C THR A 371 16.80 6.34 31.73
N PHE A 372 17.73 7.28 31.58
CA PHE A 372 19.13 7.01 31.22
C PHE A 372 20.10 7.51 32.31
N PRO A 373 20.26 6.75 33.43
CA PRO A 373 21.26 7.05 34.46
C PRO A 373 22.67 7.26 33.90
N GLN A 374 23.45 8.13 34.55
CA GLN A 374 24.82 8.48 34.15
C GLN A 374 25.76 7.28 34.00
N GLU A 375 25.53 6.19 34.75
CA GLU A 375 26.30 4.95 34.61
C GLU A 375 26.10 4.26 33.25
N ILE A 376 24.90 4.37 32.65
CA ILE A 376 24.56 3.70 31.38
C ILE A 376 25.37 4.28 30.23
N TRP A 377 25.49 5.60 30.16
CA TRP A 377 26.29 6.28 29.12
C TRP A 377 27.74 5.78 29.11
N SER A 378 28.31 5.40 30.25
CA SER A 378 29.67 4.85 30.30
C SER A 378 29.84 3.45 29.69
N LYS A 379 28.73 2.72 29.44
CA LYS A 379 28.66 1.32 29.00
C LYS A 379 27.50 1.06 28.04
N LEU A 380 27.34 1.91 27.02
CA LEU A 380 26.40 1.68 25.92
C LEU A 380 26.69 0.37 25.19
N THR A 381 25.66 -0.47 25.05
CA THR A 381 25.57 -1.49 23.99
C THR A 381 24.90 -0.88 22.75
N PRO A 382 24.92 -1.55 21.58
CA PRO A 382 24.15 -1.12 20.42
C PRO A 382 22.69 -0.83 20.74
N GLU A 383 22.00 -1.74 21.45
CA GLU A 383 20.57 -1.65 21.76
C GLU A 383 20.26 -0.44 22.63
N ILE A 384 21.10 -0.17 23.63
CA ILE A 384 20.95 0.98 24.52
C ILE A 384 21.21 2.28 23.76
N ALA A 385 22.26 2.33 22.93
CA ALA A 385 22.56 3.51 22.11
C ALA A 385 21.45 3.80 21.09
N PHE A 386 20.91 2.76 20.45
CA PHE A 386 19.76 2.85 19.55
C PHE A 386 18.49 3.31 20.27
N LEU A 387 18.18 2.73 21.44
CA LEU A 387 17.04 3.16 22.25
C LEU A 387 17.20 4.61 22.70
N ALA A 388 18.39 5.03 23.13
CA ALA A 388 18.68 6.41 23.49
C ALA A 388 18.50 7.36 22.28
N ARG A 389 18.90 6.94 21.08
CA ARG A 389 18.73 7.73 19.85
C ARG A 389 17.26 7.86 19.47
N SER A 390 16.53 6.75 19.35
CA SER A 390 15.10 6.79 18.99
C SER A 390 14.21 7.43 20.05
N PHE A 391 14.60 7.37 21.33
CA PHE A 391 13.90 8.10 22.39
C PHE A 391 14.17 9.61 22.32
N TYR A 392 15.40 10.03 21.96
CA TYR A 392 15.73 11.44 21.76
C TYR A 392 14.91 12.04 20.62
N GLU A 393 14.90 11.36 19.46
CA GLU A 393 14.11 11.75 18.29
C GLU A 393 12.62 11.87 18.65
N HIS A 394 12.05 10.88 19.34
CA HIS A 394 10.65 10.93 19.78
C HIS A 394 10.38 12.13 20.71
N CYS A 395 11.26 12.39 21.69
CA CYS A 395 11.10 13.52 22.60
C CYS A 395 11.23 14.87 21.87
N ASN A 396 12.19 15.00 20.96
CA ASN A 396 12.42 16.20 20.16
C ASN A 396 11.24 16.49 19.21
N GLU A 397 10.78 15.48 18.46
CA GLU A 397 9.59 15.58 17.58
C GLU A 397 8.31 15.98 18.35
N ASN A 398 8.21 15.63 19.63
CA ASN A 398 7.07 15.95 20.50
C ASN A 398 7.35 17.11 21.48
N THR A 399 8.46 17.85 21.31
CA THR A 399 8.84 19.03 22.12
C THR A 399 8.96 18.76 23.64
N LEU A 400 9.34 17.55 24.04
CA LEU A 400 9.43 17.09 25.43
C LEU A 400 10.77 17.47 26.09
N ASN A 401 11.13 18.76 26.05
CA ASN A 401 12.45 19.25 26.46
C ASN A 401 12.80 18.88 27.92
N ASP A 402 11.86 19.01 28.86
CA ASP A 402 12.06 18.60 30.27
C ASP A 402 12.50 17.13 30.43
N VAL A 403 12.08 16.25 29.50
CA VAL A 403 12.45 14.83 29.49
C VAL A 403 13.85 14.62 28.89
N ILE A 404 14.25 15.46 27.94
CA ILE A 404 15.60 15.47 27.36
C ILE A 404 16.59 15.94 28.42
N ASP A 405 16.37 17.11 29.01
CA ASP A 405 17.24 17.72 30.03
C ASP A 405 17.44 16.81 31.26
N ALA A 406 16.45 15.97 31.60
CA ALA A 406 16.52 15.05 32.73
C ALA A 406 17.27 13.73 32.43
N ASN A 407 17.53 13.39 31.16
CA ASN A 407 18.04 12.07 30.76
C ASN A 407 19.34 12.10 29.96
N TYR A 408 19.63 13.19 29.26
CA TYR A 408 20.77 13.29 28.35
C TYR A 408 21.89 14.16 28.93
N PRO A 409 23.16 13.87 28.63
CA PRO A 409 24.31 14.59 29.18
C PRO A 409 24.41 16.03 28.66
N GLU A 410 25.08 16.93 29.38
CA GLU A 410 25.33 18.28 28.83
C GLU A 410 26.18 18.20 27.53
N SER A 411 26.08 19.19 26.64
CA SER A 411 26.71 19.13 25.31
C SER A 411 28.25 18.94 25.34
N ALA A 412 28.91 19.45 26.39
CA ALA A 412 30.33 19.19 26.65
C ALA A 412 30.61 17.75 27.13
N GLU A 413 29.72 17.16 27.92
CA GLU A 413 29.79 15.76 28.35
C GLU A 413 29.52 14.80 27.18
N LEU A 414 28.57 15.11 26.30
CA LEU A 414 28.32 14.35 25.06
C LEU A 414 29.57 14.32 24.16
N ALA A 415 30.29 15.44 24.02
CA ALA A 415 31.54 15.50 23.27
C ALA A 415 32.65 14.63 23.91
N ALA A 416 32.76 14.63 25.25
CA ALA A 416 33.67 13.74 25.97
C ALA A 416 33.28 12.25 25.81
N LEU A 417 31.98 11.95 25.75
CA LEU A 417 31.46 10.60 25.54
C LEU A 417 31.77 10.08 24.13
N LEU A 418 31.52 10.89 23.11
CA LEU A 418 31.88 10.58 21.72
C LEU A 418 33.40 10.32 21.60
N THR A 419 34.23 11.16 22.23
CA THR A 419 35.68 10.99 22.29
C THR A 419 36.07 9.64 22.90
N LYS A 420 35.42 9.23 23.99
CA LYS A 420 35.67 7.93 24.64
C LYS A 420 35.42 6.78 23.67
N TYR A 421 34.26 6.74 23.01
CA TYR A 421 33.92 5.64 22.12
C TYR A 421 34.77 5.60 20.85
N LEU A 422 35.13 6.75 20.27
CA LEU A 422 36.12 6.84 19.18
C LEU A 422 37.49 6.27 19.60
N GLN A 423 37.96 6.57 20.82
CA GLN A 423 39.18 5.98 21.37
C GLN A 423 39.06 4.49 21.68
N GLU A 424 37.88 3.99 22.05
CA GLU A 424 37.63 2.56 22.24
C GLU A 424 37.65 1.83 20.90
N ARG A 425 36.93 2.31 19.88
CA ARG A 425 37.00 1.81 18.50
C ARG A 425 38.44 1.73 17.99
N ASN A 426 39.20 2.81 18.11
CA ASN A 426 40.60 2.85 17.67
C ASN A 426 41.53 1.84 18.39
N LYS A 427 41.18 1.34 19.59
CA LYS A 427 41.96 0.32 20.31
C LYS A 427 41.63 -1.10 19.90
N ILE A 428 40.38 -1.35 19.48
CA ILE A 428 39.88 -2.67 19.07
C ILE A 428 39.90 -2.88 17.56
N ARG A 429 40.04 -1.80 16.77
CA ARG A 429 40.25 -1.86 15.33
C ARG A 429 41.41 -2.80 15.00
N ASP A 430 41.20 -3.63 14.00
CA ASP A 430 42.10 -4.72 13.59
C ASP A 430 42.28 -5.87 14.63
N LEU A 431 41.51 -5.90 15.74
CA LEU A 431 41.55 -6.98 16.75
C LEU A 431 40.29 -7.86 16.77
N SER A 432 39.11 -7.29 16.55
CA SER A 432 37.82 -8.00 16.58
C SER A 432 36.80 -7.27 15.69
N ASP A 433 36.40 -7.90 14.58
CA ASP A 433 35.50 -7.30 13.59
C ASP A 433 34.08 -7.09 14.16
N ASP A 434 33.61 -7.98 15.03
CA ASP A 434 32.28 -7.90 15.65
C ASP A 434 32.23 -6.78 16.70
N ASP A 435 33.22 -6.70 17.60
CA ASP A 435 33.29 -5.62 18.59
C ASP A 435 33.50 -4.24 17.92
N GLU A 436 34.26 -4.18 16.81
CA GLU A 436 34.42 -2.93 16.04
C GLU A 436 33.09 -2.48 15.43
N GLN A 437 32.28 -3.40 14.88
CA GLN A 437 30.96 -3.09 14.34
C GLN A 437 30.03 -2.52 15.42
N ASP A 438 29.97 -3.15 16.60
CA ASP A 438 29.11 -2.70 17.69
C ASP A 438 29.50 -1.30 18.20
N ILE A 439 30.80 -1.03 18.43
CA ILE A 439 31.23 0.32 18.83
C ILE A 439 31.04 1.33 17.69
N THR A 440 31.26 0.95 16.43
CA THR A 440 30.99 1.80 15.26
C THR A 440 29.51 2.19 15.21
N PHE A 441 28.60 1.25 15.47
CA PHE A 441 27.17 1.52 15.53
C PHE A 441 26.80 2.43 16.72
N VAL A 442 27.38 2.22 17.91
CA VAL A 442 27.20 3.12 19.07
C VAL A 442 27.65 4.55 18.75
N ILE A 443 28.80 4.73 18.11
CA ILE A 443 29.30 6.04 17.68
C ILE A 443 28.33 6.69 16.68
N LEU A 444 27.78 5.90 15.74
CA LEU A 444 26.78 6.39 14.78
C LEU A 444 25.54 6.91 15.51
N GLN A 445 24.98 6.16 16.47
CA GLN A 445 23.81 6.61 17.24
C GLN A 445 24.08 7.91 18.02
N LEU A 446 25.28 8.04 18.63
CA LEU A 446 25.69 9.27 19.33
C LEU A 446 25.86 10.46 18.37
N LEU A 447 26.39 10.25 17.17
CA LEU A 447 26.47 11.29 16.14
C LEU A 447 25.08 11.70 15.63
N THR A 448 24.15 10.75 15.45
CA THR A 448 22.76 11.06 15.06
C THR A 448 22.06 11.91 16.13
N ILE A 449 22.20 11.57 17.43
CA ILE A 449 21.73 12.44 18.53
C ILE A 449 22.38 13.83 18.44
N ALA A 450 23.69 13.89 18.16
CA ALA A 450 24.40 15.15 18.03
C ALA A 450 23.90 16.03 16.87
N VAL A 451 23.28 15.49 15.81
CA VAL A 451 22.69 16.30 14.72
C VAL A 451 21.55 17.17 15.24
N ASP A 452 20.72 16.69 16.17
CA ASP A 452 19.59 17.44 16.71
C ASP A 452 19.80 17.98 18.14
N TYR A 453 21.03 17.94 18.64
CA TYR A 453 21.38 18.42 19.99
C TYR A 453 21.36 19.94 20.16
N ASP A 454 21.14 20.40 21.40
CA ASP A 454 21.36 21.80 21.74
C ASP A 454 22.87 22.09 21.96
N PHE A 455 23.39 23.04 21.18
CA PHE A 455 24.74 23.57 21.29
C PHE A 455 24.74 25.08 21.57
N SER A 456 23.72 25.59 22.26
CA SER A 456 23.65 26.96 22.75
C SER A 456 24.76 27.30 23.76
N ASP A 457 25.31 26.31 24.46
CA ASP A 457 26.55 26.47 25.21
C ASP A 457 27.78 26.44 24.28
N GLU A 458 28.51 27.55 24.25
CA GLU A 458 29.74 27.72 23.48
C GLU A 458 30.88 26.81 23.94
N ILE A 459 30.90 26.36 25.21
CA ILE A 459 31.93 25.43 25.70
C ILE A 459 31.71 24.05 25.07
N GLY A 460 30.50 23.49 25.19
CA GLY A 460 30.10 22.23 24.58
C GLY A 460 30.13 22.25 23.05
N ARG A 461 29.66 23.34 22.41
CA ARG A 461 29.76 23.53 20.95
C ARG A 461 31.20 23.43 20.47
N ARG A 462 32.14 24.12 21.14
CA ARG A 462 33.57 24.07 20.80
C ARG A 462 34.20 22.71 21.09
N ALA A 463 33.80 22.04 22.17
CA ALA A 463 34.26 20.70 22.48
C ALA A 463 33.85 19.72 21.39
N MET A 464 32.56 19.69 21.02
CA MET A 464 32.07 18.81 19.94
C MET A 464 32.73 19.13 18.60
N LEU A 465 32.88 20.41 18.26
CA LEU A 465 33.56 20.86 17.04
C LEU A 465 35.01 20.33 16.96
N GLN A 466 35.75 20.41 18.07
CA GLN A 466 37.12 19.89 18.13
C GLN A 466 37.16 18.36 17.97
N VAL A 467 36.24 17.63 18.61
CA VAL A 467 36.16 16.17 18.53
C VAL A 467 35.86 15.72 17.10
N VAL A 468 34.81 16.28 16.48
CA VAL A 468 34.39 15.94 15.11
C VAL A 468 35.46 16.27 14.07
N ARG A 469 36.11 17.45 14.16
CA ARG A 469 37.26 17.78 13.29
C ARG A 469 38.41 16.78 13.47
N SER A 470 38.75 16.45 14.72
CA SER A 470 39.85 15.53 15.02
C SER A 470 39.57 14.12 14.53
N SER A 471 38.32 13.64 14.64
CA SER A 471 37.95 12.29 14.22
C SER A 471 37.92 12.14 12.71
N LEU A 472 37.40 13.14 11.98
CA LEU A 472 37.44 13.17 10.52
C LEU A 472 38.89 13.13 10.00
N ALA A 473 39.82 13.83 10.64
CA ALA A 473 41.23 13.83 10.26
C ALA A 473 41.99 12.53 10.60
N ASN A 474 41.76 11.94 11.79
CA ASN A 474 42.67 10.93 12.35
C ASN A 474 42.08 9.51 12.51
N ASP A 475 40.75 9.38 12.69
CA ASP A 475 40.17 8.13 13.21
C ASP A 475 39.79 7.11 12.12
N LYS A 476 39.95 7.45 10.84
CA LYS A 476 39.55 6.62 9.67
C LYS A 476 38.12 6.10 9.86
N LEU A 477 37.18 7.02 9.79
CA LEU A 477 35.76 6.75 9.95
C LEU A 477 35.21 5.94 8.75
N THR A 478 34.11 5.22 8.95
CA THR A 478 33.35 4.61 7.84
C THR A 478 32.55 5.67 7.08
N ASP A 479 32.06 5.36 5.87
CA ASP A 479 31.25 6.29 5.07
C ASP A 479 30.02 6.83 5.85
N GLU A 480 29.37 5.98 6.64
CA GLU A 480 28.23 6.32 7.50
C GLU A 480 28.63 7.29 8.63
N LEU A 481 29.72 6.98 9.34
CA LEU A 481 30.27 7.85 10.38
C LEU A 481 30.75 9.18 9.81
N CYS A 482 31.37 9.21 8.63
CA CYS A 482 31.72 10.44 7.91
C CYS A 482 30.48 11.29 7.62
N SER A 483 29.40 10.67 7.12
CA SER A 483 28.15 11.38 6.81
C SER A 483 27.51 12.00 8.05
N ALA A 484 27.40 11.24 9.15
CA ALA A 484 26.84 11.74 10.40
C ALA A 484 27.75 12.81 11.05
N ALA A 485 29.06 12.59 11.09
CA ALA A 485 30.03 13.56 11.59
C ALA A 485 29.99 14.89 10.81
N LEU A 486 29.81 14.85 9.50
CA LEU A 486 29.71 16.06 8.67
C LEU A 486 28.37 16.79 8.84
N GLN A 487 27.26 16.09 9.12
CA GLN A 487 26.00 16.74 9.51
C GLN A 487 26.14 17.48 10.85
N VAL A 488 26.78 16.85 11.85
CA VAL A 488 27.11 17.50 13.13
C VAL A 488 28.03 18.70 12.89
N LEU A 489 29.08 18.56 12.07
CA LEU A 489 30.00 19.65 11.74
C LEU A 489 29.28 20.83 11.06
N LYS A 490 28.38 20.54 10.11
CA LYS A 490 27.56 21.53 9.41
C LYS A 490 26.67 22.35 10.35
N LYS A 491 26.14 21.73 11.41
CA LYS A 491 25.37 22.40 12.47
C LYS A 491 26.25 23.25 13.41
N LEU A 492 27.48 22.81 13.66
CA LEU A 492 28.42 23.53 14.53
C LEU A 492 29.11 24.72 13.82
N SER A 493 29.16 24.68 12.48
CA SER A 493 29.69 25.75 11.62
C SER A 493 28.79 26.98 11.54
N ILE A 494 29.39 28.13 11.25
CA ILE A 494 28.69 29.42 11.24
C ILE A 494 27.80 29.58 9.99
N ASN A 495 28.21 29.02 8.85
CA ASN A 495 27.51 29.04 7.56
C ASN A 495 28.08 27.96 6.61
N GLU A 496 27.55 27.84 5.38
CA GLU A 496 28.03 26.85 4.39
C GLU A 496 29.48 27.09 3.94
N ARG A 497 29.92 28.35 3.83
CA ARG A 497 31.29 28.69 3.44
C ARG A 497 32.32 28.30 4.50
N ASP A 498 32.06 28.61 5.77
CA ASP A 498 32.87 28.16 6.92
C ASP A 498 32.96 26.62 6.97
N PHE A 499 31.83 25.93 6.81
CA PHE A 499 31.78 24.47 6.75
C PHE A 499 32.61 23.91 5.59
N SER A 500 32.38 24.37 4.35
CA SER A 500 33.10 23.87 3.17
C SER A 500 34.60 24.12 3.25
N ALA A 501 35.03 25.30 3.72
CA ALA A 501 36.45 25.62 3.90
C ALA A 501 37.11 24.74 4.96
N MET A 502 36.43 24.52 6.10
CA MET A 502 36.89 23.65 7.19
C MET A 502 37.01 22.18 6.78
N VAL A 503 36.07 21.66 6.00
CA VAL A 503 36.15 20.29 5.49
C VAL A 503 37.20 20.16 4.39
N SER A 504 37.37 21.20 3.56
CA SER A 504 38.44 21.25 2.56
C SER A 504 39.82 21.22 3.23
N GLU A 505 40.02 21.96 4.32
CA GLU A 505 41.24 21.94 5.15
C GLU A 505 41.55 20.52 5.63
N ILE A 506 40.57 19.83 6.24
CA ILE A 506 40.70 18.44 6.69
C ILE A 506 41.07 17.50 5.53
N ILE A 507 40.43 17.64 4.37
CA ILE A 507 40.74 16.83 3.18
C ILE A 507 42.19 17.07 2.74
N THR A 508 42.64 18.34 2.68
CA THR A 508 44.02 18.67 2.28
C THR A 508 45.08 18.21 3.28
N ASP A 509 44.78 18.22 4.58
CA ASP A 509 45.68 17.70 5.63
C ASP A 509 45.88 16.17 5.52
N ILE A 510 44.87 15.43 5.06
CA ILE A 510 44.96 13.99 4.77
C ILE A 510 45.64 13.73 3.41
N TYR A 511 45.41 14.61 2.44
CA TYR A 511 45.76 14.45 1.03
C TYR A 511 47.18 14.94 0.69
N ASP A 512 48.19 14.24 1.20
CA ASP A 512 49.60 14.38 0.80
C ASP A 512 49.99 13.27 -0.21
N ILE A 513 49.33 13.25 -1.38
CA ILE A 513 49.50 12.20 -2.41
C ILE A 513 49.94 12.79 -3.75
N GLU A 514 51.13 12.43 -4.21
CA GLU A 514 51.52 12.63 -5.62
C GLU A 514 50.89 11.55 -6.52
N TYR A 515 49.93 11.93 -7.38
CA TYR A 515 49.26 11.00 -8.30
C TYR A 515 50.26 10.30 -9.25
N LYS A 516 50.34 8.98 -9.17
CA LYS A 516 51.25 8.11 -9.94
C LYS A 516 50.49 6.85 -10.39
N GLU A 517 50.88 6.24 -11.51
CA GLU A 517 50.17 5.06 -12.04
C GLU A 517 50.19 3.86 -11.07
N ASP A 518 51.27 3.71 -10.31
CA ASP A 518 51.44 2.69 -9.25
C ASP A 518 51.26 3.29 -7.84
N MET A 519 50.05 3.76 -7.51
CA MET A 519 49.76 4.22 -6.13
C MET A 519 49.84 3.05 -5.13
N SER A 520 50.36 3.29 -3.92
CA SER A 520 50.36 2.26 -2.88
C SER A 520 48.94 1.95 -2.40
N LYS A 521 48.77 0.85 -1.64
CA LYS A 521 47.48 0.53 -0.99
C LYS A 521 47.12 1.56 0.09
N GLU A 522 48.10 2.19 0.71
CA GLU A 522 47.87 3.23 1.72
C GLU A 522 47.33 4.50 1.06
N ASP A 523 47.93 4.91 -0.06
CA ASP A 523 47.48 6.06 -0.85
C ASP A 523 46.10 5.81 -1.46
N GLU A 524 45.79 4.55 -1.85
CA GLU A 524 44.45 4.15 -2.27
C GLU A 524 43.41 4.39 -1.16
N SER A 525 43.71 3.93 0.06
CA SER A 525 42.83 4.07 1.22
C SER A 525 42.63 5.54 1.60
N LYS A 526 43.70 6.35 1.58
CA LYS A 526 43.63 7.81 1.80
C LYS A 526 42.77 8.49 0.73
N MET A 527 43.00 8.20 -0.55
CA MET A 527 42.23 8.74 -1.68
C MET A 527 40.73 8.44 -1.53
N THR A 528 40.38 7.19 -1.27
CA THR A 528 38.99 6.76 -1.05
C THR A 528 38.37 7.49 0.14
N TYR A 529 39.09 7.61 1.26
CA TYR A 529 38.59 8.30 2.45
C TYR A 529 38.36 9.81 2.21
N CYS A 530 39.31 10.50 1.55
CA CYS A 530 39.13 11.89 1.14
C CYS A 530 37.93 12.09 0.20
N LEU A 531 37.70 11.16 -0.74
CA LEU A 531 36.54 11.19 -1.63
C LEU A 531 35.22 10.95 -0.88
N SER A 532 35.19 10.07 0.13
CA SER A 532 34.02 9.87 0.98
C SER A 532 33.68 11.13 1.79
N ILE A 533 34.67 11.80 2.39
CA ILE A 533 34.49 13.08 3.08
C ILE A 533 34.00 14.16 2.09
N ALA A 534 34.66 14.32 0.94
CA ALA A 534 34.29 15.30 -0.08
C ALA A 534 32.84 15.08 -0.57
N LYS A 535 32.46 13.84 -0.85
CA LYS A 535 31.10 13.47 -1.26
C LYS A 535 30.06 13.80 -0.19
N ALA A 536 30.31 13.44 1.06
CA ALA A 536 29.39 13.70 2.16
C ALA A 536 29.26 15.21 2.45
N MET A 537 30.34 15.99 2.28
CA MET A 537 30.31 17.45 2.31
C MET A 537 29.44 18.03 1.19
N LEU A 538 29.67 17.61 -0.06
CA LEU A 538 28.97 18.13 -1.24
C LEU A 538 27.45 17.87 -1.21
N ARG A 539 27.00 16.80 -0.55
CA ARG A 539 25.57 16.52 -0.30
C ARG A 539 24.91 17.48 0.71
N LEU A 540 25.69 18.30 1.41
CA LEU A 540 25.23 19.25 2.44
C LEU A 540 25.41 20.72 2.03
N LEU A 541 25.82 20.99 0.78
CA LEU A 541 25.92 22.34 0.21
C LEU A 541 24.71 22.64 -0.67
N ASN A 542 24.23 23.87 -0.60
CA ASN A 542 23.11 24.40 -1.36
C ASN A 542 23.45 25.74 -2.03
N GLU A 543 24.44 26.47 -1.51
CA GLU A 543 24.98 27.69 -2.14
C GLU A 543 25.71 27.35 -3.47
N PRO A 544 25.69 28.24 -4.49
CA PRO A 544 26.35 28.00 -5.77
C PRO A 544 27.86 27.79 -5.63
N LEU A 545 28.46 26.99 -6.53
CA LEU A 545 29.88 26.63 -6.46
C LEU A 545 30.83 27.85 -6.39
N SER A 546 30.45 28.97 -7.01
CA SER A 546 31.21 30.23 -6.98
C SER A 546 31.41 30.83 -5.58
N GLU A 547 30.58 30.48 -4.59
CA GLU A 547 30.75 30.88 -3.19
C GLU A 547 31.76 29.99 -2.44
N HIS A 548 32.18 28.87 -3.05
CA HIS A 548 32.96 27.80 -2.44
C HIS A 548 34.36 27.64 -3.09
N MET A 549 35.17 28.70 -3.09
CA MET A 549 36.54 28.70 -3.67
C MET A 549 37.46 27.54 -3.22
N SER A 550 37.24 26.97 -2.02
CA SER A 550 37.99 25.81 -1.55
C SER A 550 37.59 24.50 -2.27
N VAL A 551 36.33 24.40 -2.70
CA VAL A 551 35.80 23.25 -3.45
C VAL A 551 36.32 23.26 -4.89
N ASP A 552 36.45 24.42 -5.54
CA ASP A 552 37.13 24.53 -6.85
C ASP A 552 38.54 23.93 -6.80
N SER A 553 39.28 24.22 -5.72
CA SER A 553 40.61 23.67 -5.50
C SER A 553 40.58 22.14 -5.31
N LEU A 554 39.54 21.59 -4.67
CA LEU A 554 39.34 20.13 -4.54
C LEU A 554 38.92 19.47 -5.85
N ILE A 555 38.19 20.15 -6.74
CA ILE A 555 37.82 19.61 -8.06
C ILE A 555 39.10 19.29 -8.84
N ASP A 556 40.07 20.21 -8.89
CA ASP A 556 41.34 19.99 -9.59
C ASP A 556 42.29 19.05 -8.85
N LEU A 557 42.40 19.16 -7.52
CA LEU A 557 43.38 18.42 -6.73
C LEU A 557 42.97 16.96 -6.46
N LEU A 558 41.67 16.69 -6.31
CA LEU A 558 41.12 15.40 -5.87
C LEU A 558 40.16 14.77 -6.91
N LEU A 559 39.13 15.49 -7.35
CA LEU A 559 38.05 14.88 -8.17
C LEU A 559 38.49 14.58 -9.61
N ASN A 560 39.16 15.53 -10.27
CA ASN A 560 39.67 15.36 -11.63
C ASN A 560 40.66 14.18 -11.76
N PRO A 561 41.62 13.98 -10.81
CA PRO A 561 42.41 12.76 -10.73
C PRO A 561 41.58 11.49 -10.46
N ALA A 562 40.58 11.54 -9.57
CA ALA A 562 39.74 10.39 -9.23
C ALA A 562 38.95 9.86 -10.44
N VAL A 563 38.28 10.76 -11.17
CA VAL A 563 37.50 10.45 -12.38
C VAL A 563 38.37 9.81 -13.47
N ARG A 564 39.66 10.19 -13.55
CA ARG A 564 40.62 9.64 -14.52
C ARG A 564 41.33 8.37 -14.03
N SER A 565 41.03 7.90 -12.82
CA SER A 565 41.66 6.73 -12.23
C SER A 565 41.35 5.44 -12.99
N ARG A 566 42.36 4.58 -13.14
CA ARG A 566 42.18 3.22 -13.66
C ARG A 566 41.40 2.33 -12.67
N ARG A 567 41.46 2.62 -11.37
CA ARG A 567 40.80 1.82 -10.31
C ARG A 567 39.28 2.13 -10.31
N PRO A 568 38.40 1.13 -10.55
CA PRO A 568 36.96 1.37 -10.69
C PRO A 568 36.33 2.09 -9.50
N HIS A 569 36.65 1.68 -8.27
CA HIS A 569 36.06 2.25 -7.06
C HIS A 569 36.40 3.74 -6.84
N ILE A 570 37.65 4.15 -7.07
CA ILE A 570 38.06 5.56 -7.00
C ILE A 570 37.37 6.37 -8.12
N ARG A 571 37.26 5.79 -9.33
CA ARG A 571 36.57 6.42 -10.46
C ARG A 571 35.08 6.62 -10.18
N GLU A 572 34.41 5.62 -9.61
CA GLU A 572 33.02 5.71 -9.15
C GLU A 572 32.82 6.86 -8.17
N LEU A 573 33.62 6.92 -7.10
CA LEU A 573 33.53 7.97 -6.08
C LEU A 573 33.82 9.37 -6.65
N GLY A 574 34.83 9.48 -7.52
CA GLY A 574 35.16 10.73 -8.22
C GLY A 574 34.03 11.20 -9.14
N THR A 575 33.43 10.29 -9.92
CA THR A 575 32.30 10.59 -10.79
C THR A 575 31.04 10.95 -10.00
N GLU A 576 30.78 10.29 -8.85
CA GLU A 576 29.66 10.62 -7.97
C GLU A 576 29.83 12.03 -7.35
N ALA A 577 31.02 12.33 -6.83
CA ALA A 577 31.33 13.65 -6.27
C ALA A 577 31.29 14.77 -7.33
N LEU A 578 31.82 14.52 -8.53
CA LEU A 578 31.72 15.48 -9.64
C LEU A 578 30.27 15.74 -10.05
N GLY A 579 29.42 14.71 -10.02
CA GLY A 579 27.96 14.84 -10.24
C GLY A 579 27.30 15.78 -9.24
N LEU A 580 27.68 15.73 -7.96
CA LEU A 580 27.19 16.66 -6.94
C LEU A 580 27.66 18.11 -7.22
N CYS A 581 28.92 18.33 -7.60
CA CYS A 581 29.38 19.67 -8.00
C CYS A 581 28.59 20.22 -9.21
N CYS A 582 28.19 19.36 -10.15
CA CYS A 582 27.36 19.76 -11.29
C CYS A 582 25.95 20.22 -10.88
N LEU A 583 25.43 19.85 -9.71
CA LEU A 583 24.15 20.39 -9.22
C LEU A 583 24.30 21.86 -8.76
N LEU A 584 25.51 22.30 -8.42
CA LEU A 584 25.81 23.64 -7.88
C LEU A 584 26.32 24.64 -8.95
N ASP A 585 26.67 24.18 -10.16
CA ASP A 585 27.04 25.04 -11.29
C ASP A 585 26.61 24.47 -12.65
N VAL A 586 25.90 25.29 -13.44
CA VAL A 586 25.31 24.90 -14.74
C VAL A 586 26.34 24.78 -15.87
N ASN A 587 27.45 25.52 -15.81
CA ASN A 587 28.50 25.47 -16.84
C ASN A 587 29.30 24.18 -16.67
N LEU A 588 29.70 23.87 -15.43
CA LEU A 588 30.31 22.58 -15.08
C LEU A 588 29.40 21.41 -15.46
N ALA A 589 28.10 21.50 -15.19
CA ALA A 589 27.14 20.48 -15.61
C ALA A 589 27.10 20.27 -17.13
N THR A 590 27.14 21.35 -17.91
CA THR A 590 27.18 21.33 -19.38
C THR A 590 28.46 20.68 -19.88
N ASP A 591 29.62 21.09 -19.37
CA ASP A 591 30.94 20.55 -19.73
C ASP A 591 31.08 19.05 -19.42
N GLN A 592 30.53 18.59 -18.28
CA GLN A 592 30.66 17.20 -17.83
C GLN A 592 29.56 16.27 -18.36
N LEU A 593 28.51 16.77 -19.00
CA LEU A 593 27.40 15.93 -19.49
C LEU A 593 27.87 14.87 -20.50
N TYR A 594 28.85 15.21 -21.35
CA TYR A 594 29.48 14.27 -22.27
C TYR A 594 30.24 13.15 -21.54
N LEU A 595 30.94 13.48 -20.45
CA LEU A 595 31.66 12.51 -19.62
C LEU A 595 30.68 11.50 -19.00
N PHE A 596 29.57 11.97 -18.41
CA PHE A 596 28.56 11.07 -17.86
C PHE A 596 27.93 10.18 -18.95
N GLY A 597 27.65 10.72 -20.13
CA GLY A 597 27.18 9.94 -21.29
C GLY A 597 28.17 8.84 -21.72
N LEU A 598 29.49 9.12 -21.66
CA LEU A 598 30.55 8.14 -21.91
C LEU A 598 30.63 7.07 -20.81
N CYS A 599 30.52 7.46 -19.54
CA CYS A 599 30.47 6.57 -18.38
C CYS A 599 29.26 5.62 -18.44
N LEU A 600 28.07 6.13 -18.81
CA LEU A 600 26.87 5.32 -19.04
C LEU A 600 27.05 4.35 -20.24
N SER A 601 27.68 4.82 -21.31
CA SER A 601 27.87 4.02 -22.53
C SER A 601 28.92 2.91 -22.42
N ARG A 602 30.00 3.14 -21.66
CA ARG A 602 31.21 2.28 -21.66
C ARG A 602 31.66 1.82 -20.28
N GLY A 603 31.11 2.36 -19.20
CA GLY A 603 31.49 2.01 -17.84
C GLY A 603 31.04 0.61 -17.42
N GLU A 604 31.55 0.19 -16.26
CA GLU A 604 31.08 -0.96 -15.49
C GLU A 604 29.70 -0.64 -14.86
N GLN A 605 28.93 -1.66 -14.48
CA GLN A 605 27.52 -1.50 -14.05
C GLN A 605 27.31 -0.39 -13.02
N LYS A 606 28.10 -0.38 -11.94
CA LYS A 606 27.99 0.63 -10.88
C LYS A 606 28.32 2.06 -11.36
N LEU A 607 29.32 2.21 -12.22
CA LEU A 607 29.63 3.50 -12.85
C LEU A 607 28.51 3.99 -13.79
N ARG A 608 27.78 3.09 -14.44
CA ARG A 608 26.58 3.45 -15.23
C ARG A 608 25.44 3.94 -14.34
N LEU A 609 25.20 3.28 -13.21
CA LEU A 609 24.19 3.69 -12.22
C LEU A 609 24.49 5.09 -11.65
N ILE A 610 25.76 5.38 -11.37
CA ILE A 610 26.19 6.72 -10.92
C ILE A 610 26.01 7.75 -12.03
N ALA A 611 26.48 7.45 -13.25
CA ALA A 611 26.41 8.39 -14.36
C ALA A 611 24.97 8.74 -14.75
N ILE A 612 24.07 7.75 -14.80
CA ILE A 612 22.66 8.02 -15.16
C ILE A 612 21.93 8.80 -14.06
N LYS A 613 22.23 8.58 -12.77
CA LYS A 613 21.72 9.41 -11.67
C LYS A 613 22.17 10.86 -11.82
N ALA A 614 23.48 11.08 -11.95
CA ALA A 614 24.03 12.41 -12.17
C ALA A 614 23.39 13.11 -13.38
N MET A 615 23.19 12.40 -14.51
CA MET A 615 22.50 12.96 -15.68
C MET A 615 21.05 13.36 -15.39
N PHE A 616 20.26 12.51 -14.71
CA PHE A 616 18.88 12.84 -14.35
C PHE A 616 18.78 13.96 -13.32
N ASP A 617 19.65 13.97 -12.31
CA ASP A 617 19.68 14.99 -11.26
C ASP A 617 20.09 16.36 -11.85
N ILE A 618 21.10 16.38 -12.74
CA ILE A 618 21.52 17.57 -13.51
C ILE A 618 20.34 18.14 -14.32
N LEU A 619 19.62 17.31 -15.07
CA LEU A 619 18.44 17.77 -15.83
C LEU A 619 17.28 18.19 -14.92
N SER A 620 17.14 17.58 -13.74
CA SER A 620 16.09 17.95 -12.77
C SER A 620 16.36 19.32 -12.12
N VAL A 621 17.63 19.70 -11.96
CA VAL A 621 18.04 21.00 -11.38
C VAL A 621 18.13 22.10 -12.45
N HIS A 622 18.81 21.84 -13.57
CA HIS A 622 19.12 22.86 -14.58
C HIS A 622 18.15 22.89 -15.78
N GLY A 623 17.29 21.88 -15.92
CA GLY A 623 16.43 21.69 -17.07
C GLY A 623 17.22 21.38 -18.36
N THR A 624 16.64 21.72 -19.51
CA THR A 624 17.27 21.52 -20.83
C THR A 624 18.41 22.49 -21.15
N LYS A 625 18.76 23.43 -20.26
CA LYS A 625 19.82 24.44 -20.48
C LYS A 625 21.22 23.85 -20.68
N VAL A 626 21.45 22.63 -20.18
CA VAL A 626 22.70 21.88 -20.31
C VAL A 626 22.78 21.07 -21.61
N LEU A 627 21.70 21.04 -22.39
CA LEU A 627 21.62 20.40 -23.70
C LEU A 627 21.68 21.46 -24.80
N ASP A 628 22.13 21.04 -25.99
CA ASP A 628 22.19 21.88 -27.21
C ASP A 628 23.04 23.17 -27.06
N ALA A 629 23.91 23.21 -26.05
CA ALA A 629 24.93 24.25 -25.87
C ALA A 629 26.05 24.17 -26.93
N GLU A 630 26.76 25.27 -27.15
CA GLU A 630 27.93 25.30 -28.04
C GLU A 630 29.03 24.35 -27.51
N ASP A 631 29.50 23.43 -28.36
CA ASP A 631 30.37 22.29 -28.02
C ASP A 631 29.83 21.30 -26.94
N GLY A 632 28.55 21.41 -26.56
CA GLY A 632 27.87 20.57 -25.58
C GLY A 632 27.25 19.27 -26.15
N VAL A 633 26.41 18.60 -25.33
CA VAL A 633 25.67 17.39 -25.74
C VAL A 633 24.34 17.77 -26.40
N ASP A 634 24.08 17.24 -27.60
CA ASP A 634 22.81 17.46 -28.28
C ASP A 634 21.66 16.59 -27.70
N SER A 635 20.45 17.16 -27.66
CA SER A 635 19.26 16.50 -27.11
C SER A 635 18.95 15.16 -27.78
N LEU A 636 19.20 15.03 -29.08
CA LEU A 636 18.91 13.80 -29.84
C LEU A 636 19.88 12.65 -29.47
N SER A 637 21.16 12.94 -29.25
CA SER A 637 22.13 11.98 -28.74
C SER A 637 21.81 11.55 -27.31
N PHE A 638 21.35 12.49 -26.47
CA PHE A 638 20.89 12.21 -25.11
C PHE A 638 19.66 11.28 -25.11
N HIS A 639 18.61 11.58 -25.88
CA HIS A 639 17.42 10.71 -26.02
C HIS A 639 17.78 9.31 -26.53
N LYS A 640 18.66 9.19 -27.53
CA LYS A 640 19.13 7.89 -28.05
C LYS A 640 19.89 7.07 -27.00
N LEU A 641 20.66 7.71 -26.14
CA LEU A 641 21.38 7.04 -25.05
C LEU A 641 20.42 6.51 -23.98
N LEU A 642 19.42 7.30 -23.60
CA LEU A 642 18.38 6.87 -22.67
C LEU A 642 17.50 5.75 -23.25
N TYR A 643 17.04 5.88 -24.51
CA TYR A 643 16.32 4.84 -25.25
C TYR A 643 17.08 3.50 -25.24
N LYS A 644 18.37 3.54 -25.59
CA LYS A 644 19.23 2.34 -25.60
C LYS A 644 19.39 1.73 -24.21
N THR A 645 19.42 2.56 -23.17
CA THR A 645 19.56 2.11 -21.77
C THR A 645 18.25 1.47 -21.27
N LEU A 646 17.11 2.10 -21.54
CA LEU A 646 15.78 1.60 -21.17
C LEU A 646 15.42 0.28 -21.87
N LYS A 647 15.84 0.10 -23.13
CA LYS A 647 15.63 -1.16 -23.87
C LYS A 647 16.58 -2.30 -23.50
N ASN A 648 17.56 -2.07 -22.61
CA ASN A 648 18.56 -3.08 -22.27
C ASN A 648 18.17 -3.87 -21.00
N ASP A 649 17.48 -4.98 -21.21
CA ASP A 649 17.06 -5.95 -20.20
C ASP A 649 18.22 -6.63 -19.45
N GLN A 650 19.43 -6.65 -20.04
CA GLN A 650 20.61 -7.29 -19.43
C GLN A 650 21.06 -6.67 -18.11
N PHE A 651 20.60 -5.46 -17.78
CA PHE A 651 20.93 -4.77 -16.53
C PHE A 651 19.63 -4.25 -15.85
N PRO A 652 18.84 -5.12 -15.21
CA PRO A 652 17.49 -4.78 -14.72
C PRO A 652 17.43 -3.57 -13.78
N GLU A 653 18.43 -3.41 -12.91
CA GLU A 653 18.56 -2.28 -11.99
C GLU A 653 18.79 -0.95 -12.75
N LEU A 654 19.68 -0.95 -13.74
CA LEU A 654 19.96 0.22 -14.59
C LEU A 654 18.75 0.57 -15.45
N GLN A 655 18.02 -0.44 -15.92
CA GLN A 655 16.79 -0.30 -16.68
C GLN A 655 15.67 0.34 -15.84
N ALA A 656 15.46 -0.15 -14.60
CA ALA A 656 14.49 0.39 -13.66
C ALA A 656 14.79 1.85 -13.27
N LEU A 657 16.06 2.15 -12.99
CA LEU A 657 16.56 3.50 -12.71
C LEU A 657 16.41 4.43 -13.92
N CYS A 658 16.62 3.94 -15.15
CA CYS A 658 16.38 4.68 -16.38
C CYS A 658 14.89 5.06 -16.53
N ALA A 659 13.99 4.11 -16.28
CA ALA A 659 12.55 4.37 -16.29
C ALA A 659 12.11 5.37 -15.22
N GLU A 660 12.59 5.22 -13.97
CA GLU A 660 12.28 6.14 -12.88
C GLU A 660 12.72 7.57 -13.21
N GLY A 661 13.96 7.76 -13.67
CA GLY A 661 14.48 9.07 -14.05
C GLY A 661 13.79 9.68 -15.26
N LEU A 662 13.49 8.90 -16.29
CA LEU A 662 12.67 9.35 -17.42
C LEU A 662 11.30 9.81 -16.93
N CYS A 663 10.60 9.00 -16.12
CA CYS A 663 9.32 9.36 -15.54
C CYS A 663 9.37 10.67 -14.73
N LYS A 664 10.43 10.90 -13.94
CA LYS A 664 10.64 12.17 -13.21
C LYS A 664 10.79 13.36 -14.17
N LEU A 665 11.60 13.22 -15.22
CA LEU A 665 11.82 14.32 -16.17
C LEU A 665 10.60 14.63 -17.05
N TYR A 666 9.79 13.63 -17.41
CA TYR A 666 8.49 13.86 -18.06
C TYR A 666 7.50 14.51 -17.08
N LEU A 667 7.40 14.05 -15.82
CA LEU A 667 6.53 14.64 -14.80
C LEU A 667 6.85 16.11 -14.48
N ALA A 668 8.10 16.52 -14.69
CA ALA A 668 8.58 17.89 -14.49
C ALA A 668 8.60 18.74 -15.79
N ASP A 669 8.00 18.25 -16.89
CA ASP A 669 8.02 18.89 -18.22
C ASP A 669 9.43 19.22 -18.78
N VAL A 670 10.49 18.58 -18.24
CA VAL A 670 11.88 18.76 -18.71
C VAL A 670 12.12 18.02 -20.03
N LEU A 671 11.51 16.84 -20.20
CA LEU A 671 11.55 16.08 -21.45
C LEU A 671 10.14 15.99 -22.05
N THR A 672 10.06 16.19 -23.38
CA THR A 672 8.79 16.22 -24.11
C THR A 672 8.79 15.36 -25.38
N ASP A 673 9.84 14.57 -25.62
CA ASP A 673 10.00 13.70 -26.79
C ASP A 673 8.94 12.59 -26.84
N ASP A 674 8.20 12.48 -27.95
CA ASP A 674 7.08 11.54 -28.08
C ASP A 674 7.54 10.09 -28.34
N GLU A 675 8.61 9.86 -29.11
CA GLU A 675 9.11 8.51 -29.42
C GLU A 675 9.71 7.84 -28.18
N LEU A 676 10.44 8.60 -27.36
CA LEU A 676 10.98 8.16 -26.08
C LEU A 676 9.86 7.95 -25.05
N PHE A 677 8.79 8.76 -25.07
CA PHE A 677 7.63 8.57 -24.19
C PHE A 677 6.85 7.30 -24.56
N GLU A 678 6.62 7.06 -25.86
CA GLU A 678 6.04 5.81 -26.36
C GLU A 678 6.86 4.60 -25.93
N THR A 679 8.19 4.74 -25.95
CA THR A 679 9.11 3.67 -25.51
C THR A 679 8.91 3.31 -24.03
N LEU A 680 8.49 4.22 -23.15
CA LEU A 680 8.14 3.90 -21.76
C LEU A 680 6.99 2.88 -21.70
N VAL A 681 5.89 3.18 -22.42
CA VAL A 681 4.69 2.35 -22.46
C VAL A 681 4.97 0.99 -23.09
N LEU A 682 5.72 0.96 -24.20
CA LEU A 682 6.14 -0.28 -24.84
C LEU A 682 7.04 -1.13 -23.92
N THR A 683 7.91 -0.49 -23.13
CA THR A 683 8.83 -1.19 -22.21
C THR A 683 8.07 -1.77 -21.01
N TYR A 684 7.07 -1.06 -20.48
CA TYR A 684 6.23 -1.55 -19.37
C TYR A 684 5.46 -2.83 -19.70
N TYR A 685 4.94 -2.95 -20.92
CA TYR A 685 4.15 -4.12 -21.36
C TYR A 685 4.97 -5.20 -22.08
N ASN A 686 6.29 -5.04 -22.20
CA ASN A 686 7.15 -6.05 -22.82
C ASN A 686 7.37 -7.24 -21.86
N PRO A 687 7.02 -8.49 -22.23
CA PRO A 687 7.12 -9.64 -21.34
C PRO A 687 8.56 -10.01 -20.94
N VAL A 688 9.58 -9.60 -21.69
CA VAL A 688 11.00 -9.75 -21.27
C VAL A 688 11.25 -9.08 -19.92
N ASN A 689 10.49 -8.03 -19.59
CA ASN A 689 10.61 -7.29 -18.35
C ASN A 689 9.72 -7.81 -17.21
N ALA A 690 8.99 -8.92 -17.39
CA ALA A 690 8.03 -9.43 -16.40
C ALA A 690 8.64 -9.72 -15.02
N GLU A 691 9.92 -10.12 -14.98
CA GLU A 691 10.65 -10.37 -13.74
C GLU A 691 11.26 -9.10 -13.12
N ASN A 692 11.39 -8.00 -13.88
CA ASN A 692 11.96 -6.74 -13.40
C ASN A 692 10.94 -5.93 -12.57
N GLN A 693 10.69 -6.40 -11.34
CA GLN A 693 9.70 -5.80 -10.44
C GLN A 693 9.98 -4.33 -10.08
N GLY A 694 11.25 -3.89 -10.10
CA GLY A 694 11.59 -2.47 -9.88
C GLY A 694 11.08 -1.59 -11.01
N LEU A 695 11.35 -1.99 -12.26
CA LEU A 695 10.86 -1.32 -13.47
C LEU A 695 9.33 -1.27 -13.53
N LEU A 696 8.69 -2.42 -13.30
CA LEU A 696 7.22 -2.53 -13.36
C LEU A 696 6.55 -1.69 -12.27
N GLN A 697 7.10 -1.63 -11.05
CA GLN A 697 6.56 -0.80 -9.98
C GLN A 697 6.76 0.70 -10.25
N ALA A 698 7.91 1.09 -10.81
CA ALA A 698 8.15 2.47 -11.23
C ALA A 698 7.11 2.93 -12.27
N PHE A 699 6.91 2.17 -13.34
CA PHE A 699 5.90 2.50 -14.36
C PHE A 699 4.46 2.42 -13.86
N ALA A 700 4.11 1.40 -13.07
CA ALA A 700 2.76 1.24 -12.52
C ALA A 700 2.35 2.38 -11.57
N PHE A 701 3.32 3.09 -10.98
CA PHE A 701 3.09 4.31 -10.22
C PHE A 701 3.15 5.56 -11.11
N CYS A 702 4.26 5.76 -11.82
CA CYS A 702 4.55 7.02 -12.50
C CYS A 702 3.67 7.28 -13.74
N LEU A 703 3.32 6.28 -14.54
CA LEU A 703 2.49 6.48 -15.74
C LEU A 703 1.07 6.99 -15.40
N PRO A 704 0.31 6.40 -14.45
CA PRO A 704 -0.95 6.99 -14.01
C PRO A 704 -0.76 8.38 -13.37
N VAL A 705 0.26 8.57 -12.52
CA VAL A 705 0.51 9.89 -11.90
C VAL A 705 0.78 10.96 -12.95
N TYR A 706 1.52 10.64 -14.02
CA TYR A 706 1.75 11.53 -15.16
C TYR A 706 0.43 11.89 -15.87
N CYS A 707 -0.36 10.89 -16.24
CA CYS A 707 -1.61 11.11 -16.98
C CYS A 707 -2.67 11.85 -16.15
N PHE A 708 -2.62 11.75 -14.82
CA PHE A 708 -3.62 12.36 -13.93
C PHE A 708 -3.19 13.70 -13.34
N SER A 709 -1.92 14.10 -13.46
CA SER A 709 -1.42 15.37 -12.90
C SER A 709 -1.77 16.59 -13.75
N HIS A 710 -1.87 16.46 -15.08
CA HIS A 710 -2.16 17.58 -15.97
C HIS A 710 -2.78 17.16 -17.32
N GLN A 711 -3.62 18.03 -17.90
CA GLN A 711 -4.29 17.76 -19.19
C GLN A 711 -3.29 17.52 -20.34
N ASN A 712 -2.18 18.28 -20.40
CA ASN A 712 -1.17 18.13 -21.46
C ASN A 712 -0.50 16.75 -21.41
N HIS A 713 -0.24 16.23 -20.21
CA HIS A 713 0.32 14.90 -19.99
C HIS A 713 -0.63 13.80 -20.47
N GLN A 714 -1.91 13.95 -20.14
CA GLN A 714 -2.95 13.03 -20.60
C GLN A 714 -3.10 13.05 -22.12
N GLN A 715 -3.05 14.24 -22.74
CA GLN A 715 -3.08 14.38 -24.19
C GLN A 715 -1.87 13.72 -24.88
N LYS A 716 -0.67 13.79 -24.27
CA LYS A 716 0.51 13.09 -24.76
C LYS A 716 0.37 11.56 -24.67
N MET A 717 -0.18 11.03 -23.57
CA MET A 717 -0.52 9.59 -23.50
C MET A 717 -1.54 9.21 -24.58
N SER A 718 -2.54 10.06 -24.82
CA SER A 718 -3.59 9.83 -25.80
C SER A 718 -3.06 9.76 -27.24
N SER A 719 -2.16 10.67 -27.64
CA SER A 719 -1.62 10.70 -29.00
C SER A 719 -0.75 9.47 -29.33
N ILE A 720 -0.04 8.90 -28.35
CA ILE A 720 0.78 7.70 -28.56
C ILE A 720 0.00 6.37 -28.41
N ALA A 721 -1.13 6.37 -27.70
CA ALA A 721 -1.77 5.13 -27.24
C ALA A 721 -2.25 4.20 -28.37
N ALA A 722 -2.67 4.76 -29.51
CA ALA A 722 -3.15 3.98 -30.65
C ALA A 722 -2.02 3.18 -31.33
N ASP A 723 -0.86 3.79 -31.56
CA ASP A 723 0.31 3.12 -32.14
C ASP A 723 0.96 2.17 -31.13
N ALA A 724 1.16 2.61 -29.88
CA ALA A 724 1.68 1.77 -28.80
C ALA A 724 0.85 0.49 -28.63
N PHE A 725 -0.49 0.60 -28.62
CA PHE A 725 -1.37 -0.56 -28.56
C PHE A 725 -1.29 -1.45 -29.82
N THR A 726 -1.17 -0.85 -31.01
CA THR A 726 -1.03 -1.59 -32.28
C THR A 726 0.25 -2.45 -32.26
N ARG A 727 1.36 -1.88 -31.81
CA ARG A 727 2.66 -2.56 -31.67
C ARG A 727 2.61 -3.66 -30.62
N LEU A 728 2.07 -3.38 -29.42
CA LEU A 728 1.90 -4.36 -28.34
C LEU A 728 0.97 -5.52 -28.73
N TYR A 729 -0.12 -5.24 -29.45
CA TYR A 729 -1.01 -6.28 -29.95
C TYR A 729 -0.32 -7.16 -31.01
N SER A 730 0.50 -6.56 -31.89
CA SER A 730 1.25 -7.29 -32.92
C SER A 730 2.28 -8.22 -32.28
N ALA A 731 3.11 -7.71 -31.36
CA ALA A 731 4.04 -8.52 -30.58
C ALA A 731 3.34 -9.67 -29.83
N HIS A 732 2.20 -9.38 -29.18
CA HIS A 732 1.41 -10.42 -28.52
C HIS A 732 0.90 -11.51 -29.48
N VAL A 733 0.53 -11.17 -30.73
CA VAL A 733 0.09 -12.15 -31.73
C VAL A 733 1.25 -13.01 -32.24
N ASP A 734 2.41 -12.40 -32.45
CA ASP A 734 3.61 -13.11 -32.92
C ASP A 734 4.13 -14.08 -31.84
N GLU A 735 4.25 -13.61 -30.60
CA GLU A 735 4.75 -14.40 -29.45
C GLU A 735 3.75 -15.46 -28.94
N MET A 736 2.43 -15.28 -29.14
CA MET A 736 1.42 -16.31 -28.84
C MET A 736 1.56 -17.59 -29.67
N SER A 737 2.47 -17.62 -30.66
CA SER A 737 2.84 -18.85 -31.37
C SER A 737 3.71 -19.79 -30.51
N ASP A 738 4.42 -19.26 -29.52
CA ASP A 738 5.18 -20.00 -28.52
C ASP A 738 4.33 -20.18 -27.24
N GLN A 739 4.22 -21.42 -26.75
CA GLN A 739 3.16 -21.81 -25.79
C GLN A 739 3.44 -21.44 -24.32
N GLU A 740 4.51 -20.70 -24.02
CA GLU A 740 5.03 -20.54 -22.64
C GLU A 740 5.03 -19.08 -22.12
N THR A 741 4.66 -18.09 -22.93
CA THR A 741 4.82 -16.66 -22.58
C THR A 741 3.70 -16.14 -21.65
N GLN A 742 4.08 -15.58 -20.49
CA GLN A 742 3.16 -14.94 -19.52
C GLN A 742 2.67 -13.54 -19.98
N LEU A 743 2.11 -13.46 -21.17
CA LEU A 743 1.64 -12.21 -21.77
C LEU A 743 0.35 -11.69 -21.11
N LEU A 744 0.34 -10.40 -20.78
CA LEU A 744 -0.90 -9.69 -20.42
C LEU A 744 -1.86 -9.68 -21.62
N SER A 745 -3.15 -9.90 -21.37
CA SER A 745 -4.14 -9.89 -22.45
C SER A 745 -4.25 -8.48 -23.06
N PRO A 746 -4.32 -8.31 -24.39
CA PRO A 746 -4.44 -6.99 -25.01
C PRO A 746 -5.69 -6.22 -24.57
N SER A 747 -6.77 -6.92 -24.19
CA SER A 747 -7.97 -6.29 -23.62
C SER A 747 -7.68 -5.58 -22.29
N LEU A 748 -6.77 -6.11 -21.47
CA LEU A 748 -6.36 -5.50 -20.20
C LEU A 748 -5.42 -4.30 -20.43
N ILE A 749 -4.48 -4.42 -21.37
CA ILE A 749 -3.59 -3.32 -21.78
C ILE A 749 -4.45 -2.13 -22.28
N LEU A 750 -5.39 -2.39 -23.19
CA LEU A 750 -6.26 -1.34 -23.72
C LEU A 750 -7.16 -0.73 -22.63
N GLN A 751 -7.71 -1.54 -21.72
CA GLN A 751 -8.47 -1.03 -20.57
C GLN A 751 -7.63 -0.11 -19.68
N GLN A 752 -6.35 -0.43 -19.48
CA GLN A 752 -5.44 0.39 -18.68
C GLN A 752 -5.07 1.71 -19.38
N LEU A 753 -4.82 1.68 -20.70
CA LEU A 753 -4.61 2.88 -21.51
C LEU A 753 -5.83 3.81 -21.45
N THR A 754 -7.04 3.28 -21.66
CA THR A 754 -8.30 4.04 -21.54
C THR A 754 -8.52 4.61 -20.13
N TYR A 755 -8.09 3.91 -19.08
CA TYR A 755 -8.15 4.44 -17.71
C TYR A 755 -7.17 5.61 -17.51
N TRP A 756 -5.96 5.52 -18.06
CA TRP A 756 -4.99 6.62 -18.02
C TRP A 756 -5.45 7.85 -18.82
N THR A 757 -6.15 7.66 -19.94
CA THR A 757 -6.62 8.76 -20.80
C THR A 757 -8.02 9.31 -20.47
N ASP A 758 -8.68 8.87 -19.40
CA ASP A 758 -10.00 9.38 -19.03
C ASP A 758 -9.93 10.79 -18.43
N PRO A 759 -10.54 11.81 -19.07
CA PRO A 759 -10.51 13.18 -18.56
C PRO A 759 -11.04 13.34 -17.13
N ALA A 760 -11.92 12.45 -16.68
CA ALA A 760 -12.46 12.47 -15.31
C ALA A 760 -11.44 12.07 -14.22
N ASN A 761 -10.29 11.49 -14.59
CA ASN A 761 -9.24 11.11 -13.64
C ASN A 761 -8.17 12.21 -13.43
N VAL A 762 -8.20 13.31 -14.20
CA VAL A 762 -7.26 14.42 -14.04
C VAL A 762 -7.64 15.24 -12.79
N VAL A 763 -6.66 15.48 -11.91
CA VAL A 763 -6.90 16.24 -10.67
C VAL A 763 -7.10 17.74 -10.95
N ASN A 764 -7.76 18.44 -10.02
CA ASN A 764 -7.96 19.90 -10.05
C ASN A 764 -8.72 20.40 -11.30
N ARG A 765 -9.75 19.67 -11.75
CA ARG A 765 -10.60 20.03 -12.90
C ARG A 765 -12.08 20.13 -12.50
N THR A 766 -12.78 21.08 -13.12
CA THR A 766 -14.24 21.23 -13.02
C THR A 766 -14.98 20.33 -14.00
N GLU A 767 -16.29 20.10 -13.78
CA GLU A 767 -17.10 19.24 -14.67
C GLU A 767 -17.19 19.78 -16.11
N ASP A 768 -17.25 21.11 -16.29
CA ASP A 768 -17.26 21.78 -17.61
C ASP A 768 -15.92 21.64 -18.35
N GLU A 769 -14.80 21.79 -17.62
CA GLU A 769 -13.46 21.54 -18.14
C GLU A 769 -13.23 20.08 -18.56
N VAL A 770 -13.85 19.13 -17.87
CA VAL A 770 -13.88 17.71 -18.26
C VAL A 770 -14.78 17.53 -19.49
N ALA A 771 -15.95 18.17 -19.53
CA ALA A 771 -16.92 18.06 -20.63
C ALA A 771 -16.45 18.68 -21.96
N SER A 772 -15.49 19.59 -21.92
CA SER A 772 -14.86 20.24 -23.09
C SER A 772 -13.57 19.56 -23.57
N THR A 773 -13.04 18.59 -22.81
CA THR A 773 -11.77 17.91 -23.13
C THR A 773 -11.91 16.93 -24.30
N THR A 774 -11.03 17.02 -25.31
CA THR A 774 -11.10 16.22 -26.54
C THR A 774 -10.28 14.93 -26.52
N THR A 775 -9.54 14.64 -25.46
CA THR A 775 -8.55 13.55 -25.36
C THR A 775 -9.07 12.20 -25.86
N HIS A 776 -10.15 11.68 -25.28
CA HIS A 776 -10.75 10.43 -25.75
C HIS A 776 -11.38 10.50 -27.15
N LEU A 777 -11.85 11.67 -27.59
CA LEU A 777 -12.36 11.85 -28.95
C LEU A 777 -11.21 11.69 -29.96
N ASP A 778 -10.10 12.40 -29.73
CA ASP A 778 -8.88 12.29 -30.54
C ASP A 778 -8.35 10.85 -30.56
N MET A 779 -8.26 10.21 -29.38
CA MET A 779 -7.88 8.80 -29.24
C MET A 779 -8.77 7.84 -30.04
N ALA A 780 -10.09 8.10 -30.10
CA ALA A 780 -11.04 7.27 -30.85
C ALA A 780 -10.81 7.39 -32.36
N ILE A 781 -10.58 8.61 -32.85
CA ILE A 781 -10.22 8.88 -34.25
C ILE A 781 -8.93 8.11 -34.60
N ASP A 782 -7.89 8.22 -33.77
CA ASP A 782 -6.59 7.60 -34.04
C ASP A 782 -6.65 6.06 -33.99
N PHE A 783 -7.40 5.48 -33.05
CA PHE A 783 -7.67 4.04 -33.05
C PHE A 783 -8.37 3.56 -34.32
N LEU A 784 -9.38 4.31 -34.82
CA LEU A 784 -10.08 3.93 -36.04
C LEU A 784 -9.17 4.05 -37.27
N LYS A 785 -8.28 5.05 -37.34
CA LYS A 785 -7.25 5.15 -38.41
C LYS A 785 -6.34 3.92 -38.46
N THR A 786 -6.02 3.26 -37.34
CA THR A 786 -5.22 2.02 -37.35
C THR A 786 -5.86 0.87 -38.16
N PHE A 787 -7.17 0.94 -38.45
CA PHE A 787 -7.88 -0.10 -39.19
C PHE A 787 -7.61 -0.11 -40.70
N ASP A 788 -7.13 0.99 -41.28
CA ASP A 788 -6.77 1.08 -42.70
C ASP A 788 -5.65 0.08 -43.07
N GLY A 789 -4.79 -0.30 -42.11
CA GLY A 789 -3.74 -1.32 -42.25
C GLY A 789 -4.23 -2.77 -42.29
N ARG A 790 -5.54 -3.03 -42.34
CA ARG A 790 -6.19 -4.37 -42.27
C ARG A 790 -5.76 -5.25 -41.08
N PRO A 791 -5.83 -4.75 -39.81
CA PRO A 791 -5.55 -5.56 -38.65
C PRO A 791 -6.60 -6.66 -38.43
N SER A 792 -6.23 -7.70 -37.67
CA SER A 792 -7.06 -8.89 -37.46
C SER A 792 -8.48 -8.59 -36.94
N LYS A 793 -9.45 -9.46 -37.25
CA LYS A 793 -10.83 -9.38 -36.72
C LYS A 793 -10.87 -9.33 -35.18
N LYS A 794 -9.94 -10.00 -34.50
CA LYS A 794 -9.79 -9.99 -33.04
C LYS A 794 -9.31 -8.61 -32.53
N TYR A 795 -8.35 -7.97 -33.22
CA TYR A 795 -7.92 -6.60 -32.92
C TYR A 795 -9.08 -5.60 -33.03
N ARG A 796 -9.72 -5.55 -34.20
CA ARG A 796 -10.86 -4.65 -34.47
C ARG A 796 -11.95 -4.79 -33.42
N LYS A 797 -12.29 -6.04 -33.05
CA LYS A 797 -13.26 -6.33 -31.98
C LYS A 797 -12.80 -5.82 -30.61
N THR A 798 -11.55 -6.03 -30.22
CA THR A 798 -11.01 -5.55 -28.93
C THR A 798 -11.06 -4.03 -28.84
N VAL A 799 -10.68 -3.32 -29.90
CA VAL A 799 -10.74 -1.85 -29.97
C VAL A 799 -12.20 -1.36 -29.91
N LEU A 800 -13.08 -1.82 -30.81
CA LEU A 800 -14.48 -1.37 -30.88
C LEU A 800 -15.25 -1.59 -29.56
N MET A 801 -15.01 -2.71 -28.87
CA MET A 801 -15.64 -2.98 -27.57
C MET A 801 -15.23 -1.96 -26.50
N THR A 802 -14.01 -1.42 -26.58
CA THR A 802 -13.48 -0.45 -25.63
C THR A 802 -13.85 0.99 -25.99
N LEU A 803 -13.83 1.37 -27.28
CA LEU A 803 -14.29 2.70 -27.75
C LEU A 803 -15.70 3.05 -27.24
N SER A 804 -16.58 2.06 -27.13
CA SER A 804 -17.93 2.26 -26.59
C SER A 804 -17.99 2.80 -25.14
N ARG A 805 -16.87 2.71 -24.39
CA ARG A 805 -16.72 3.16 -23.00
C ARG A 805 -16.00 4.50 -22.85
N PHE A 806 -15.44 5.06 -23.91
CA PHE A 806 -14.65 6.28 -23.84
C PHE A 806 -15.48 7.44 -23.29
N ASN A 807 -14.99 8.15 -22.28
CA ASN A 807 -15.62 9.35 -21.76
C ASN A 807 -15.42 10.51 -22.76
N ILE A 808 -16.51 10.98 -23.37
CA ILE A 808 -16.54 12.09 -24.35
C ILE A 808 -17.67 13.00 -23.91
N GLY A 809 -17.34 14.25 -23.59
CA GLY A 809 -18.29 15.25 -23.12
C GLY A 809 -19.07 15.94 -24.25
N ASN A 810 -19.95 16.86 -23.86
CA ASN A 810 -20.87 17.59 -24.74
C ASN A 810 -20.55 19.09 -24.86
N GLN A 811 -19.32 19.48 -24.51
CA GLN A 811 -18.77 20.83 -24.75
C GLN A 811 -17.52 20.76 -25.66
N VAL A 812 -17.30 19.63 -26.32
CA VAL A 812 -16.22 19.44 -27.31
C VAL A 812 -16.52 20.17 -28.62
N PRO A 813 -15.50 20.55 -29.42
CA PRO A 813 -15.72 21.20 -30.72
C PRO A 813 -16.53 20.35 -31.70
N LEU A 814 -17.56 20.93 -32.32
CA LEU A 814 -18.45 20.23 -33.26
C LEU A 814 -17.70 19.62 -34.45
N GLU A 815 -16.74 20.35 -35.04
CA GLU A 815 -15.88 19.89 -36.15
C GLU A 815 -15.21 18.54 -35.85
N LYS A 816 -14.69 18.35 -34.63
CA LYS A 816 -14.09 17.09 -34.19
C LYS A 816 -15.11 15.95 -34.04
N VAL A 817 -16.34 16.27 -33.64
CA VAL A 817 -17.44 15.29 -33.54
C VAL A 817 -17.85 14.82 -34.95
N GLU A 818 -17.95 15.74 -35.90
CA GLU A 818 -18.21 15.47 -37.31
C GLU A 818 -17.09 14.63 -37.93
N ASP A 819 -15.81 14.94 -37.66
CA ASP A 819 -14.66 14.13 -38.07
C ASP A 819 -14.76 12.68 -37.58
N LEU A 820 -15.11 12.46 -36.31
CA LEU A 820 -15.28 11.11 -35.76
C LEU A 820 -16.44 10.37 -36.43
N LEU A 821 -17.56 11.04 -36.72
CA LEU A 821 -18.68 10.44 -37.46
C LEU A 821 -18.28 10.05 -38.89
N ASN A 822 -17.58 10.93 -39.60
CA ASN A 822 -17.06 10.67 -40.95
C ASN A 822 -16.13 9.43 -40.98
N VAL A 823 -15.25 9.29 -39.98
CA VAL A 823 -14.36 8.12 -39.85
C VAL A 823 -15.15 6.84 -39.50
N ILE A 824 -16.18 6.93 -38.64
CA ILE A 824 -17.06 5.80 -38.30
C ILE A 824 -17.82 5.31 -39.53
N ASP A 825 -18.44 6.21 -40.31
CA ASP A 825 -19.23 5.81 -41.48
C ASP A 825 -18.36 5.27 -42.62
N LYS A 826 -17.19 5.88 -42.91
CA LYS A 826 -16.18 5.30 -43.83
C LYS A 826 -15.85 3.85 -43.46
N PHE A 827 -15.51 3.60 -42.20
CA PHE A 827 -15.12 2.26 -41.74
C PHE A 827 -16.29 1.25 -41.76
N LYS A 828 -17.51 1.71 -41.48
CA LYS A 828 -18.73 0.91 -41.54
C LYS A 828 -19.02 0.43 -42.96
N GLU A 829 -18.87 1.29 -43.97
CA GLU A 829 -18.98 0.90 -45.38
C GLU A 829 -17.91 -0.12 -45.80
N GLU A 830 -16.66 0.05 -45.35
CA GLU A 830 -15.56 -0.81 -45.77
C GLU A 830 -15.56 -2.21 -45.10
N ILE A 831 -15.94 -2.31 -43.82
CA ILE A 831 -15.57 -3.45 -42.95
C ILE A 831 -16.77 -4.04 -42.17
N GLU A 832 -18.00 -3.51 -42.28
CA GLU A 832 -19.15 -4.09 -41.55
C GLU A 832 -19.39 -5.58 -41.87
N GLU A 833 -19.16 -6.06 -43.11
CA GLU A 833 -19.32 -7.50 -43.42
C GLU A 833 -18.34 -8.41 -42.63
N ASP A 834 -17.13 -7.93 -42.36
CA ASP A 834 -16.06 -8.67 -41.66
C ASP A 834 -16.27 -8.77 -40.14
N LEU A 835 -17.14 -7.95 -39.53
CA LEU A 835 -17.34 -7.93 -38.07
C LEU A 835 -18.26 -9.06 -37.57
N ASP A 836 -18.09 -9.49 -36.32
CA ASP A 836 -19.05 -10.36 -35.65
C ASP A 836 -20.20 -9.57 -35.00
N THR A 837 -21.27 -10.23 -34.57
CA THR A 837 -22.45 -9.56 -33.98
C THR A 837 -22.10 -8.63 -32.80
N PRO A 838 -21.20 -9.00 -31.87
CA PRO A 838 -20.68 -8.06 -30.87
C PRO A 838 -20.02 -6.82 -31.47
N GLY A 839 -19.12 -6.96 -32.45
CA GLY A 839 -18.46 -5.83 -33.11
C GLY A 839 -19.45 -4.88 -33.82
N LYS A 840 -20.43 -5.44 -34.55
CA LYS A 840 -21.52 -4.67 -35.19
C LYS A 840 -22.37 -3.90 -34.17
N ASN A 841 -22.66 -4.52 -33.03
CA ASN A 841 -23.40 -3.87 -31.95
C ASN A 841 -22.57 -2.78 -31.24
N ALA A 842 -21.25 -2.95 -31.13
CA ALA A 842 -20.36 -1.97 -30.53
C ALA A 842 -20.25 -0.69 -31.38
N ILE A 843 -19.99 -0.81 -32.69
CA ILE A 843 -19.88 0.36 -33.57
C ILE A 843 -21.21 1.12 -33.69
N ARG A 844 -22.35 0.43 -33.79
CA ARG A 844 -23.68 1.09 -33.81
C ARG A 844 -23.96 1.84 -32.51
N LYS A 845 -23.59 1.27 -31.35
CA LYS A 845 -23.70 1.96 -30.06
C LYS A 845 -22.81 3.20 -29.96
N LEU A 846 -21.60 3.12 -30.51
CA LEU A 846 -20.70 4.28 -30.61
C LEU A 846 -21.35 5.36 -31.48
N GLN A 847 -21.72 5.03 -32.72
CA GLN A 847 -22.36 5.95 -33.67
C GLN A 847 -23.59 6.66 -33.06
N THR A 848 -24.58 5.91 -32.56
CA THR A 848 -25.79 6.51 -31.94
C THR A 848 -25.48 7.41 -30.74
N ARG A 849 -24.37 7.15 -30.02
CA ARG A 849 -23.93 8.01 -28.91
C ARG A 849 -23.26 9.29 -29.43
N ILE A 850 -22.41 9.21 -30.45
CA ILE A 850 -21.76 10.40 -31.04
C ILE A 850 -22.81 11.29 -31.74
N GLU A 851 -23.75 10.72 -32.50
CA GLU A 851 -24.90 11.42 -33.08
C GLU A 851 -25.81 12.11 -32.03
N ALA A 852 -25.82 11.62 -30.79
CA ALA A 852 -26.56 12.25 -29.69
C ALA A 852 -25.78 13.43 -29.08
N ILE A 853 -24.45 13.33 -29.00
CA ILE A 853 -23.57 14.41 -28.55
C ILE A 853 -23.56 15.55 -29.58
N GLU A 854 -23.47 15.22 -30.87
CA GLU A 854 -23.57 16.17 -31.99
C GLU A 854 -24.85 17.03 -31.88
N LYS A 855 -26.00 16.39 -31.67
CA LYS A 855 -27.30 17.07 -31.52
C LYS A 855 -27.41 17.92 -30.25
N ASP A 856 -26.79 17.51 -29.15
CA ASP A 856 -26.75 18.30 -27.92
C ASP A 856 -25.89 19.57 -28.10
N ILE A 857 -24.75 19.45 -28.77
CA ILE A 857 -23.88 20.59 -29.13
C ILE A 857 -24.61 21.54 -30.10
N GLN A 858 -25.21 21.02 -31.17
CA GLN A 858 -26.00 21.82 -32.12
C GLN A 858 -27.19 22.51 -31.43
N GLY A 859 -27.91 21.80 -30.55
CA GLY A 859 -29.03 22.37 -29.78
C GLY A 859 -28.61 23.51 -28.86
N ARG A 860 -27.47 23.37 -28.16
CA ARG A 860 -26.88 24.45 -27.34
C ARG A 860 -26.46 25.65 -28.18
N HIS A 861 -25.95 25.42 -29.40
CA HIS A 861 -25.57 26.50 -30.31
C HIS A 861 -26.80 27.29 -30.81
N VAL A 862 -27.92 26.62 -31.08
CA VAL A 862 -29.19 27.27 -31.44
C VAL A 862 -29.72 28.10 -30.26
N VAL A 863 -29.79 27.53 -29.05
CA VAL A 863 -30.24 28.28 -27.86
C VAL A 863 -29.33 29.49 -27.58
N SER A 864 -28.00 29.33 -27.69
CA SER A 864 -27.07 30.47 -27.53
C SER A 864 -27.18 31.51 -28.64
N GLN A 865 -27.69 31.17 -29.83
CA GLN A 865 -28.00 32.15 -30.88
C GLN A 865 -29.34 32.83 -30.62
N GLU A 866 -30.37 32.09 -30.21
CA GLU A 866 -31.66 32.66 -29.79
C GLU A 866 -31.50 33.61 -28.59
N ASP A 867 -30.71 33.25 -27.57
CA ASP A 867 -30.38 34.11 -26.42
C ASP A 867 -29.59 35.37 -26.83
N LYS A 868 -28.70 35.27 -27.84
CA LYS A 868 -27.96 36.42 -28.37
C LYS A 868 -28.82 37.32 -29.25
N GLU A 869 -29.69 36.75 -30.08
CA GLU A 869 -30.68 37.52 -30.83
C GLU A 869 -31.65 38.21 -29.86
N PHE A 870 -32.10 37.53 -28.79
CA PHE A 870 -32.93 38.13 -27.75
C PHE A 870 -32.20 39.23 -26.95
N SER A 871 -30.91 39.06 -26.68
CA SER A 871 -30.09 40.11 -26.04
C SER A 871 -29.85 41.32 -26.95
N VAL A 872 -29.65 41.11 -28.26
CA VAL A 872 -29.52 42.20 -29.24
C VAL A 872 -30.86 42.89 -29.51
N ILE A 873 -31.96 42.15 -29.47
CA ILE A 873 -33.32 42.73 -29.51
C ILE A 873 -33.57 43.56 -28.24
N LEU A 874 -33.19 43.09 -27.05
CA LEU A 874 -33.29 43.90 -25.82
C LEU A 874 -32.39 45.15 -25.86
N GLU A 875 -31.18 45.07 -26.42
CA GLU A 875 -30.32 46.24 -26.62
C GLU A 875 -30.89 47.22 -27.67
N GLN A 876 -31.65 46.73 -28.67
CA GLN A 876 -32.36 47.56 -29.65
C GLN A 876 -33.66 48.16 -29.10
N ASP A 877 -34.45 47.39 -28.34
CA ASP A 877 -35.63 47.87 -27.62
C ASP A 877 -35.23 48.95 -26.59
N GLU A 878 -34.07 48.79 -25.92
CA GLU A 878 -33.50 49.83 -25.05
C GLU A 878 -32.96 51.06 -25.80
N GLU A 879 -32.70 51.00 -27.11
CA GLU A 879 -32.38 52.18 -27.93
C GLU A 879 -33.64 52.84 -28.51
N GLU A 880 -34.65 52.06 -28.93
CA GLU A 880 -35.96 52.58 -29.37
C GLU A 880 -36.73 53.23 -28.20
N ASP A 881 -36.74 52.65 -26.99
CA ASP A 881 -37.30 53.27 -25.77
C ASP A 881 -36.61 54.62 -25.42
N LYS A 882 -35.33 54.80 -25.82
CA LYS A 882 -34.59 56.07 -25.62
C LYS A 882 -34.90 57.10 -26.71
N GLU A 883 -35.22 56.68 -27.94
CA GLU A 883 -35.70 57.59 -28.99
C GLU A 883 -37.16 58.01 -28.75
N GLU A 884 -38.06 57.12 -28.31
CA GLU A 884 -39.44 57.51 -27.93
C GLU A 884 -39.46 58.43 -26.69
N ALA A 885 -38.61 58.19 -25.69
CA ALA A 885 -38.48 59.10 -24.54
C ALA A 885 -37.96 60.50 -24.93
N ALA A 886 -37.09 60.59 -25.94
CA ALA A 886 -36.60 61.87 -26.44
C ALA A 886 -37.68 62.66 -27.21
N GLU A 887 -38.59 61.99 -27.92
CA GLU A 887 -39.74 62.65 -28.56
C GLU A 887 -40.83 63.09 -27.56
N GLU A 888 -40.95 62.46 -26.38
CA GLU A 888 -41.82 62.97 -25.29
C GLU A 888 -41.19 64.17 -24.54
N GLU A 889 -39.87 64.20 -24.30
CA GLU A 889 -39.21 65.36 -23.65
C GLU A 889 -39.28 66.65 -24.51
N ASP A 890 -39.20 66.53 -25.84
CA ASP A 890 -39.34 67.68 -26.77
C ASP A 890 -40.75 68.33 -26.73
N ILE A 891 -41.79 67.58 -26.30
CA ILE A 891 -43.17 68.07 -26.16
C ILE A 891 -43.37 68.82 -24.83
N ASP A 892 -42.74 68.37 -23.74
CA ASP A 892 -42.79 69.08 -22.45
C ASP A 892 -41.86 70.31 -22.43
N GLU A 893 -40.73 70.32 -23.16
CA GLU A 893 -39.90 71.51 -23.34
C GLU A 893 -40.65 72.67 -24.04
N GLU A 894 -41.60 72.40 -24.95
CA GLU A 894 -42.42 73.47 -25.56
C GLU A 894 -43.47 74.03 -24.57
N PHE A 895 -43.91 73.24 -23.59
CA PHE A 895 -44.84 73.68 -22.54
C PHE A 895 -44.15 74.53 -21.44
N GLU A 896 -42.90 74.22 -21.07
CA GLU A 896 -42.13 75.03 -20.11
C GLU A 896 -41.54 76.33 -20.72
N LYS A 897 -41.25 76.36 -22.03
CA LYS A 897 -40.82 77.57 -22.75
C LYS A 897 -41.92 78.64 -22.88
N GLU A 898 -43.18 78.30 -22.63
CA GLU A 898 -44.28 79.28 -22.68
C GLU A 898 -44.61 79.92 -21.31
N GLN A 899 -44.24 79.29 -20.18
CA GLN A 899 -44.35 79.91 -18.84
C GLN A 899 -43.17 80.84 -18.50
N SER A 900 -41.98 80.60 -19.07
CA SER A 900 -40.76 81.38 -18.83
C SER A 900 -40.69 82.73 -19.56
N ARG A 901 -41.70 83.08 -20.38
CA ARG A 901 -41.80 84.38 -21.08
C ARG A 901 -42.36 85.54 -20.25
N VAL A 902 -42.65 85.34 -18.96
CA VAL A 902 -43.13 86.39 -18.06
C VAL A 902 -42.34 86.37 -16.74
N ILE A 903 -41.15 86.97 -16.74
CA ILE A 903 -40.55 87.79 -15.66
C ILE A 903 -39.15 88.27 -16.11
N ASN A 904 -39.04 89.60 -16.30
CA ASN A 904 -37.88 90.51 -16.20
C ASN A 904 -36.50 90.11 -16.81
N ASN A 905 -35.89 90.86 -17.73
CA ASN A 905 -35.41 92.27 -17.67
C ASN A 905 -34.46 92.58 -16.48
N GLU A 906 -33.15 92.69 -16.73
CA GLU A 906 -32.35 93.94 -16.66
C GLU A 906 -30.82 93.65 -16.73
N ASP A 907 -30.13 94.44 -17.57
CA ASP A 907 -28.73 94.96 -17.50
C ASP A 907 -27.53 93.96 -17.41
N GLU A 908 -26.57 93.95 -18.37
CA GLU A 908 -25.34 94.79 -18.49
C GLU A 908 -24.34 94.59 -17.30
N GLU A 909 -23.00 94.44 -17.45
CA GLU A 909 -22.08 94.66 -18.57
C GLU A 909 -20.69 93.98 -18.35
N SER A 910 -20.04 93.50 -19.43
CA SER A 910 -18.58 93.63 -19.74
C SER A 910 -17.44 92.76 -19.15
N SER A 911 -16.36 92.69 -19.99
CA SER A 911 -14.92 92.39 -19.79
C SER A 911 -14.41 91.06 -19.23
N SER A 912 -14.19 90.14 -20.17
CA SER A 912 -12.92 89.47 -20.53
C SER A 912 -11.60 89.70 -19.74
N ASP A 913 -10.85 88.59 -19.64
CA ASP A 913 -9.39 88.40 -19.86
C ASP A 913 -8.40 88.19 -18.70
N GLU A 914 -7.39 87.36 -19.07
CA GLU A 914 -6.04 87.14 -18.53
C GLU A 914 -5.79 86.20 -17.32
N GLU A 915 -5.36 84.98 -17.70
CA GLU A 915 -4.06 84.34 -17.42
C GLU A 915 -3.57 83.97 -15.99
N GLU A 916 -3.15 82.70 -15.94
CA GLU A 916 -2.03 82.08 -15.22
C GLU A 916 -1.93 82.03 -13.68
N SER A 917 -1.48 80.84 -13.28
CA SER A 917 -0.50 80.53 -12.23
C SER A 917 -0.97 79.99 -10.86
N ASP A 918 -0.25 78.92 -10.52
CA ASP A 918 0.08 78.34 -9.22
C ASP A 918 -0.98 77.70 -8.32
N SER A 919 -0.45 76.68 -7.64
CA SER A 919 -1.05 75.70 -6.75
C SER A 919 -1.36 76.26 -5.37
N ASP A 920 -2.38 75.71 -4.72
CA ASP A 920 -2.48 75.52 -3.26
C ASP A 920 -3.44 74.34 -3.01
N GLU A 921 -3.08 73.38 -2.14
CA GLU A 921 -3.68 73.12 -0.80
C GLU A 921 -5.08 72.47 -0.81
N ASP A 922 -5.49 71.59 0.11
CA ASP A 922 -4.85 70.72 1.12
C ASP A 922 -5.97 69.79 1.68
N VAL A 923 -5.67 68.89 2.64
CA VAL A 923 -6.62 68.14 3.50
C VAL A 923 -7.42 66.99 2.82
N GLY A 924 -7.65 65.83 3.43
CA GLY A 924 -7.18 65.28 4.70
C GLY A 924 -8.23 64.45 5.47
N ASP A 925 -7.77 63.31 6.00
CA ASP A 925 -8.27 62.54 7.16
C ASP A 925 -9.52 61.62 7.13
N ASP A 926 -9.44 60.63 8.04
CA ASP A 926 -10.33 59.48 8.29
C ASP A 926 -11.79 59.80 8.64
N LEU A 927 -12.74 58.93 8.23
CA LEU A 927 -14.01 58.71 8.95
C LEU A 927 -14.58 57.27 8.87
N VAL A 928 -14.75 56.68 10.05
CA VAL A 928 -15.87 55.79 10.46
C VAL A 928 -16.82 56.68 11.34
N PRO A 929 -18.06 56.31 11.78
CA PRO A 929 -18.88 55.10 11.55
C PRO A 929 -20.43 55.30 11.42
N GLY A 930 -21.17 54.19 11.20
CA GLY A 930 -22.61 54.00 11.54
C GLY A 930 -23.59 53.93 10.34
N GLY A 931 -24.76 53.27 10.40
CA GLY A 931 -25.35 52.38 11.41
C GLY A 931 -26.88 52.16 11.23
N ARG A 932 -27.44 51.07 11.81
CA ARG A 932 -28.90 50.69 11.87
C ARG A 932 -29.52 50.20 10.52
N ALA A 933 -30.63 49.44 10.46
CA ALA A 933 -31.71 49.18 11.44
C ALA A 933 -32.44 47.81 11.26
N HIS A 934 -33.23 47.40 12.29
CA HIS A 934 -34.48 46.58 12.29
C HIS A 934 -34.77 45.60 11.10
N SER A 935 -35.19 44.33 11.23
CA SER A 935 -36.09 43.63 12.19
C SER A 935 -36.29 42.16 11.68
N SER A 936 -37.02 41.18 12.25
CA SER A 936 -37.44 40.77 13.62
C SER A 936 -38.41 39.56 13.53
N LEU A 937 -38.57 38.73 14.58
CA LEU A 937 -39.59 37.64 14.79
C LEU A 937 -39.34 36.35 13.94
N LEU A 938 -39.41 35.09 14.44
CA LEU A 938 -39.86 34.49 15.72
C LEU A 938 -39.07 33.21 16.08
N ASP A 939 -38.94 32.94 17.39
CA ASP A 939 -39.04 31.66 18.14
C ASP A 939 -38.26 30.40 17.65
N SER A 940 -37.22 29.92 18.37
CA SER A 940 -37.24 29.09 19.61
C SER A 940 -37.42 27.58 19.32
N ASP A 941 -36.76 26.60 19.93
CA ASP A 941 -35.67 26.54 20.91
C ASP A 941 -34.97 25.17 20.74
N GLY A 942 -33.69 25.03 21.11
CA GLY A 942 -32.97 23.75 20.92
C GLY A 942 -31.52 23.74 21.40
N ASP A 943 -31.24 24.42 22.51
CA ASP A 943 -29.93 24.50 23.15
C ASP A 943 -29.39 23.12 23.60
N LEU A 944 -28.08 22.88 23.43
CA LEU A 944 -27.15 22.47 24.51
C LEU A 944 -25.76 22.01 23.99
N SER A 945 -24.72 22.69 24.49
CA SER A 945 -23.39 22.17 24.93
C SER A 945 -22.83 20.89 24.25
N MET A 946 -21.70 20.87 23.54
CA MET A 946 -20.36 21.29 23.96
C MET A 946 -19.90 20.65 25.28
N ASP A 947 -19.07 19.59 25.20
CA ASP A 947 -17.97 19.28 26.13
C ASP A 947 -17.05 18.23 25.50
N GLU A 948 -15.73 18.44 25.71
CA GLU A 948 -14.54 17.55 25.53
C GLU A 948 -14.31 16.81 24.18
#